data_AF-A0AB72Z0P4-F1
#
_entry.id   AF-A0AB72Z0P4-F1
#
_cell.length_a   1.000
_cell.length_b   1.000
_cell.length_c   1.000
_cell.angle_alpha   90.00
_cell.angle_beta   90.00
_cell.angle_gamma   90.00
#
_symmetry.space_group_name_H-M   'P 1'
#
loop_
_entity.id
_entity.type
_entity.pdbx_description
1 polymer ?
#
loop_
_entity_poly.entity_id
_entity_poly.type
_entity_poly.pdbx_seq_one_letter_code
_entity_poly.pdbx_strand_id
1 'polypeptide(L)'
;MMCMPTGAFAQDAQSNDDDIHTSAQLRAEAAEQNADQERQLLEESTQNESDIVPLAEDSSYPAPWNEGTDTGVKDQPAQVAGVSSMQDDTVRGVNLTSYQAMKAARTAKNGYAFKDFDGNNLDDNGMMQLLKASGINYVLLKVAVNPTDGNGNTYGGGNPTLDNAIATAKAAQANGLNVNIQFLYSDFYTSKTVQKLPKGWPANLAKLTSQVSDYTADSLSKLKAAGVTPNMVTIGSEISSPYYADSENKKDLQGGFLGQDDWKGMSQLISAAGKAIRANNAGTKIAVGCSSVDQTLTTTYVDMLKYYKVDYDVIGTKVYAAYDDLNSLAQSRRMISEEYGKSMAVLDVLYPFTAYDSDGQGNTSGASDLKQSGKTLSPQGQADYIRSLYKAMVSAKNNAGGAGVFYGDATWIAVKGGLWNADDNWNSANEYGTGWASKYAADYVDYADNGGASQQDDAALFDDLGQPLQSLKVFGQLTAANPEDADMVPTAEDPYKTGADTGAAQQTASVEQVPTVTEDTIRGADVSSYEALYKAGVRFKNFDGQEESLFKILHDNGVNWVRLRLFNDPYDENGNSYGSGTDDLDTVTRMAKEATQYGMKVLLDLHYNDFYASSWRTPKAWKGHNLNQLKTDVYDFTKNVMQTMVNNGVDLGMVQLGNESNSGLCGVTVSYWDNAKDQEWKNFVDLMNEGSKAIRQYAPKGTKVAVHFMYTDSGSADFALNYFKKYKLDYDVYGSTYYPFWSSGSDGTDANQDPMGALIKLEQVVTEKYKKEFAVVEFSYPFTENDSDGGSNNLSGPNTDKNNKYPYQVSVQGQADVIHDTLETVTSADGGTGLGLGAFYWEPAWIAVVPGTNHWAVNKAYANDAATGWASSYAKNNDPSSTEYDAWSASGWDNQAVFDDHGNPLQSLKAFKEVISTKTTPETKNGWVMDGRVRHWYDNGRMARSHAFYDSDSNAWYWADADGTIACDKDVFIPKDESNRAKGGKWVRFDANSHMVKGEQYSTKANHVGWYYFDPVTGEMAKGMKYVSSNGGKWVYYDWITGIMAHGEQFVNYDKAHTGWYLFDKTTGAMYHGDTYIRSNGGKWVRYDPVTGIMVHGLDRRNGAWYYFDQYTGKMAHGRSWVPEWHAWHHFDKVTGRG
;
A
#
# COMPACT_ATOMS: atom_id res chain seq x y z
N MET A 1 -24.59 0.66 -0.03
CA MET A 1 -23.18 0.59 -0.32
C MET A 1 -23.10 0.98 -1.76
N MET A 2 -23.25 2.27 -2.01
CA MET A 2 -22.40 2.83 -3.05
C MET A 2 -20.99 2.37 -2.69
N CYS A 3 -20.14 2.04 -3.67
CA CYS A 3 -18.76 2.51 -3.58
C CYS A 3 -18.90 3.95 -3.08
N MET A 4 -18.72 4.18 -1.78
CA MET A 4 -18.56 5.54 -1.32
C MET A 4 -17.43 6.03 -2.20
N PRO A 5 -17.63 7.11 -2.97
CA PRO A 5 -16.57 7.59 -3.83
C PRO A 5 -15.35 7.68 -2.93
N THR A 6 -14.28 6.96 -3.30
CA THR A 6 -12.94 7.27 -2.84
C THR A 6 -12.65 8.66 -3.39
N GLY A 7 -13.28 9.66 -2.77
CA GLY A 7 -12.73 10.98 -2.66
C GLY A 7 -11.50 10.82 -1.80
N ALA A 8 -10.44 10.29 -2.40
CA ALA A 8 -9.12 10.81 -2.10
C ALA A 8 -9.23 12.29 -2.44
N PHE A 9 -9.59 13.06 -1.42
CA PHE A 9 -9.11 14.41 -1.32
C PHE A 9 -7.61 14.33 -1.62
N ALA A 10 -7.21 14.87 -2.78
CA ALA A 10 -5.98 15.62 -2.82
C ALA A 10 -6.16 16.78 -1.84
N GLN A 11 -6.07 16.48 -0.55
CA GLN A 11 -5.75 17.47 0.45
C GLN A 11 -4.25 17.38 0.56
N ASP A 12 -3.60 18.43 0.08
CA ASP A 12 -2.26 18.82 0.43
C ASP A 12 -2.07 18.55 1.93
N ALA A 13 -1.37 17.47 2.25
CA ALA A 13 -0.76 17.33 3.55
C ALA A 13 0.36 18.37 3.59
N GLN A 14 0.01 19.61 3.95
CA GLN A 14 0.98 20.48 4.61
C GLN A 14 1.25 19.90 6.00
N SER A 15 2.01 18.80 6.04
CA SER A 15 2.84 18.50 7.19
C SER A 15 4.00 19.49 7.15
N ASN A 16 4.19 20.23 8.23
CA ASN A 16 5.49 20.83 8.52
C ASN A 16 6.46 19.69 8.82
N ASP A 17 6.94 19.03 7.78
CA ASP A 17 8.05 18.07 7.82
C ASP A 17 9.12 18.61 6.87
N ASP A 18 10.37 18.59 7.31
CA ASP A 18 11.53 18.95 6.49
C ASP A 18 11.46 18.16 5.16
N ASP A 19 11.30 18.85 4.02
CA ASP A 19 11.04 18.24 2.71
C ASP A 19 12.10 17.20 2.33
N ILE A 20 11.74 15.91 2.41
CA ILE A 20 12.56 14.81 1.87
C ILE A 20 12.14 14.61 0.41
N HIS A 21 12.80 15.33 -0.48
CA HIS A 21 12.61 15.18 -1.93
C HIS A 21 13.01 13.76 -2.39
N THR A 22 12.18 13.12 -3.23
CA THR A 22 12.53 11.83 -3.87
C THR A 22 13.63 12.01 -4.92
N SER A 23 14.39 10.96 -5.26
CA SER A 23 15.43 11.06 -6.31
C SER A 23 14.87 11.50 -7.67
N ALA A 24 13.61 11.18 -8.00
CA ALA A 24 12.97 11.65 -9.23
C ALA A 24 12.69 13.17 -9.19
N GLN A 25 12.24 13.68 -8.05
CA GLN A 25 12.04 15.11 -7.80
C GLN A 25 13.36 15.86 -7.77
N LEU A 26 14.37 15.36 -7.06
CA LEU A 26 15.72 15.93 -7.05
C LEU A 26 16.33 15.96 -8.46
N ARG A 27 16.09 14.95 -9.31
CA ARG A 27 16.48 15.01 -10.73
C ARG A 27 15.68 16.04 -11.51
N ALA A 28 14.41 16.28 -11.18
CA ALA A 28 13.53 17.25 -11.83
C ALA A 28 13.98 18.65 -11.48
N GLU A 29 14.11 18.90 -10.19
CA GLU A 29 14.68 20.09 -9.59
C GLU A 29 16.10 20.32 -10.06
N ALA A 30 16.98 19.32 -10.18
CA ALA A 30 18.32 19.55 -10.73
C ALA A 30 18.28 19.89 -12.23
N ALA A 31 17.37 19.29 -13.00
CA ALA A 31 17.19 19.66 -14.41
C ALA A 31 16.57 21.06 -14.56
N GLU A 32 15.65 21.43 -13.67
CA GLU A 32 14.99 22.72 -13.62
C GLU A 32 15.90 23.80 -13.05
N GLN A 33 16.69 23.52 -12.01
CA GLN A 33 17.74 24.37 -11.46
C GLN A 33 18.87 24.54 -12.45
N ASN A 34 19.27 23.51 -13.20
CA ASN A 34 20.21 23.69 -14.31
C ASN A 34 19.58 24.63 -15.35
N ALA A 35 18.32 24.40 -15.74
CA ALA A 35 17.61 25.27 -16.67
C ALA A 35 17.38 26.69 -16.13
N ASP A 36 17.21 26.87 -14.83
CA ASP A 36 16.94 28.15 -14.15
C ASP A 36 18.22 28.87 -13.76
N GLN A 37 19.33 28.18 -13.52
CA GLN A 37 20.66 28.73 -13.41
C GLN A 37 21.13 29.18 -14.80
N GLU A 38 20.85 28.37 -15.84
CA GLU A 38 20.95 28.78 -17.25
C GLU A 38 20.05 30.00 -17.53
N ARG A 39 18.83 30.07 -16.95
CA ARG A 39 17.90 31.21 -17.08
C ARG A 39 18.33 32.45 -16.28
N GLN A 40 18.92 32.31 -15.09
CA GLN A 40 19.39 33.40 -14.24
C GLN A 40 20.65 34.04 -14.83
N LEU A 41 21.57 33.21 -15.35
CA LEU A 41 22.68 33.70 -16.17
C LEU A 41 22.15 34.49 -17.38
N LEU A 42 20.97 34.12 -17.89
CA LEU A 42 20.25 34.85 -18.93
C LEU A 42 19.58 36.14 -18.44
N GLU A 43 18.96 36.17 -17.26
CA GLU A 43 18.31 37.36 -16.70
C GLU A 43 19.34 38.45 -16.31
N GLU A 44 20.48 38.03 -15.75
CA GLU A 44 21.64 38.92 -15.58
C GLU A 44 22.20 39.41 -16.94
N SER A 45 21.98 38.66 -18.03
CA SER A 45 22.35 39.02 -19.41
C SER A 45 21.32 39.88 -20.17
N THR A 46 20.14 40.17 -19.60
CA THR A 46 19.15 41.06 -20.27
C THR A 46 19.59 42.53 -20.36
N GLN A 47 20.83 42.85 -19.94
CA GLN A 47 21.52 44.08 -20.29
C GLN A 47 22.45 43.87 -21.49
N ASN A 48 21.89 44.05 -22.69
CA ASN A 48 22.50 44.09 -24.04
C ASN A 48 22.53 42.77 -24.82
N GLU A 49 21.94 42.81 -26.02
CA GLU A 49 22.13 41.87 -27.12
C GLU A 49 23.62 41.88 -27.58
N SER A 50 24.49 41.10 -26.92
CA SER A 50 25.74 40.56 -27.49
C SER A 50 26.42 39.59 -26.52
N ASP A 51 26.53 38.33 -26.96
CA ASP A 51 27.53 37.30 -26.59
C ASP A 51 27.51 36.73 -25.16
N ILE A 52 27.09 35.45 -25.01
CA ILE A 52 27.70 34.60 -23.97
C ILE A 52 29.16 34.41 -24.38
N VAL A 53 30.06 35.13 -23.70
CA VAL A 53 31.50 35.01 -23.92
C VAL A 53 32.03 33.93 -22.97
N PRO A 54 32.86 32.98 -23.44
CA PRO A 54 33.48 32.00 -22.56
C PRO A 54 34.23 32.67 -21.40
N LEU A 55 34.24 32.03 -20.23
CA LEU A 55 35.00 32.52 -19.08
C LEU A 55 36.50 32.41 -19.37
N ALA A 56 37.17 33.54 -19.55
CA ALA A 56 38.57 33.57 -19.96
C ALA A 56 39.58 33.47 -18.79
N GLU A 57 39.18 33.79 -17.56
CA GLU A 57 40.02 33.68 -16.36
C GLU A 57 39.16 33.67 -15.07
N ASP A 58 39.56 32.87 -14.07
CA ASP A 58 39.04 32.93 -12.71
C ASP A 58 40.20 33.06 -11.70
N SER A 59 40.29 34.23 -11.06
CA SER A 59 41.35 34.53 -10.09
C SER A 59 41.33 33.66 -8.82
N SER A 60 40.23 32.94 -8.56
CA SER A 60 40.10 31.99 -7.46
C SER A 60 40.68 30.61 -7.79
N TYR A 61 40.96 30.33 -9.07
CA TYR A 61 41.49 29.05 -9.53
C TYR A 61 43.02 29.01 -9.39
N PRO A 62 43.60 27.83 -9.10
CA PRO A 62 45.04 27.66 -9.18
C PRO A 62 45.55 27.99 -10.59
N ALA A 63 46.71 28.66 -10.68
CA ALA A 63 47.27 29.15 -11.95
C ALA A 63 47.28 28.10 -13.09
N PRO A 64 47.64 26.82 -12.88
CA PRO A 64 47.63 25.83 -13.96
C PRO A 64 46.29 25.64 -14.68
N TRP A 65 45.16 25.83 -13.98
CA TRP A 65 43.81 25.75 -14.56
C TRP A 65 43.44 26.97 -15.41
N ASN A 66 44.00 28.15 -15.13
CA ASN A 66 43.87 29.30 -16.01
C ASN A 66 44.84 29.19 -17.21
N GLU A 67 46.09 28.81 -16.93
CA GLU A 67 47.19 28.79 -17.90
C GLU A 67 47.12 27.66 -18.93
N GLY A 68 46.47 26.54 -18.59
CA GLY A 68 46.49 25.34 -19.42
C GLY A 68 47.78 24.53 -19.27
N THR A 69 48.36 24.53 -18.07
CA THR A 69 49.59 23.81 -17.74
C THR A 69 49.30 22.62 -16.80
N ASP A 70 50.32 21.82 -16.48
CA ASP A 70 50.15 20.60 -15.69
C ASP A 70 49.61 20.92 -14.29
N THR A 71 48.39 20.48 -14.01
CA THR A 71 47.69 20.68 -12.72
C THR A 71 48.14 19.67 -11.66
N GLY A 72 48.92 18.64 -12.04
CA GLY A 72 49.38 17.55 -11.18
C GLY A 72 48.31 16.48 -10.90
N VAL A 73 47.09 16.63 -11.42
CA VAL A 73 45.97 15.69 -11.17
C VAL A 73 46.25 14.28 -11.69
N LYS A 74 46.97 14.13 -12.81
CA LYS A 74 47.38 12.84 -13.37
C LYS A 74 48.24 11.98 -12.44
N ASP A 75 48.97 12.62 -11.52
CA ASP A 75 49.88 11.97 -10.58
C ASP A 75 49.20 11.69 -9.22
N GLN A 76 47.97 12.20 -9.01
CA GLN A 76 47.22 11.91 -7.79
C GLN A 76 46.82 10.43 -7.75
N PRO A 77 46.97 9.76 -6.60
CA PRO A 77 46.70 8.33 -6.49
C PRO A 77 45.20 8.03 -6.68
N ALA A 78 44.91 6.86 -7.25
CA ALA A 78 43.59 6.25 -7.29
C ALA A 78 43.75 4.74 -7.13
N GLN A 79 43.36 4.23 -5.96
CA GLN A 79 43.50 2.82 -5.61
C GLN A 79 42.26 2.35 -4.87
N VAL A 80 41.73 1.20 -5.28
CA VAL A 80 40.60 0.58 -4.62
C VAL A 80 40.79 -0.92 -4.46
N ALA A 81 40.09 -1.49 -3.48
CA ALA A 81 39.98 -2.93 -3.37
C ALA A 81 39.05 -3.50 -4.47
N GLY A 82 39.23 -4.77 -4.82
CA GLY A 82 38.35 -5.43 -5.77
C GLY A 82 36.92 -5.66 -5.27
N VAL A 83 36.05 -6.13 -6.17
CA VAL A 83 34.63 -6.44 -5.91
C VAL A 83 34.39 -7.91 -6.27
N SER A 84 34.07 -8.75 -5.29
CA SER A 84 34.07 -10.21 -5.43
C SER A 84 33.10 -10.76 -6.46
N SER A 85 31.95 -10.12 -6.64
CA SER A 85 30.94 -10.59 -7.59
C SER A 85 31.25 -10.21 -9.04
N MET A 86 32.30 -9.43 -9.30
CA MET A 86 32.72 -9.14 -10.67
C MET A 86 33.05 -10.43 -11.43
N GLN A 87 32.55 -10.54 -12.65
CA GLN A 87 32.92 -11.59 -13.60
C GLN A 87 33.66 -11.00 -14.79
N ASP A 88 34.27 -11.87 -15.60
CA ASP A 88 35.00 -11.45 -16.80
C ASP A 88 34.09 -10.71 -17.80
N ASP A 89 32.82 -11.13 -17.89
CA ASP A 89 31.79 -10.60 -18.77
C ASP A 89 30.97 -9.43 -18.19
N THR A 90 31.19 -9.07 -16.91
CA THR A 90 30.63 -7.84 -16.34
C THR A 90 31.08 -6.65 -17.16
N VAL A 91 30.14 -5.82 -17.61
CA VAL A 91 30.41 -4.65 -18.43
C VAL A 91 31.23 -3.65 -17.62
N ARG A 92 32.47 -3.44 -18.09
CA ARG A 92 33.39 -2.39 -17.69
C ARG A 92 33.59 -1.47 -18.87
N GLY A 93 32.60 -0.62 -19.08
CA GLY A 93 32.46 0.21 -20.26
C GLY A 93 32.87 1.67 -20.04
N VAL A 94 33.28 2.32 -21.11
CA VAL A 94 33.44 3.77 -21.20
C VAL A 94 32.73 4.30 -22.44
N ASN A 95 32.12 5.47 -22.34
CA ASN A 95 31.61 6.20 -23.49
C ASN A 95 32.79 6.91 -24.20
N LEU A 96 32.88 6.76 -25.53
CA LEU A 96 33.89 7.41 -26.39
C LEU A 96 33.25 8.12 -27.58
N THR A 97 32.03 8.63 -27.41
CA THR A 97 31.30 9.30 -28.49
C THR A 97 32.07 10.51 -29.01
N SER A 98 32.66 11.31 -28.10
CA SER A 98 33.41 12.52 -28.45
C SER A 98 34.79 12.26 -29.07
N TYR A 99 35.34 11.04 -28.94
CA TYR A 99 36.76 10.76 -29.18
C TYR A 99 37.26 11.17 -30.57
N GLN A 100 36.51 10.87 -31.64
CA GLN A 100 36.95 11.21 -33.01
C GLN A 100 36.92 12.72 -33.25
N ALA A 101 35.90 13.43 -32.75
CA ALA A 101 35.80 14.87 -32.84
C ALA A 101 36.94 15.55 -32.06
N MET A 102 37.19 15.09 -30.84
CA MET A 102 38.28 15.57 -29.99
C MET A 102 39.64 15.35 -30.65
N LYS A 103 39.91 14.15 -31.17
CA LYS A 103 41.16 13.84 -31.87
C LYS A 103 41.38 14.75 -33.09
N ALA A 104 40.35 14.97 -33.89
CA ALA A 104 40.41 15.84 -35.07
C ALA A 104 40.69 17.30 -34.68
N ALA A 105 39.92 17.86 -33.74
CA ALA A 105 40.08 19.23 -33.28
C ALA A 105 41.45 19.48 -32.65
N ARG A 106 41.89 18.60 -31.73
CA ARG A 106 43.18 18.73 -31.05
C ARG A 106 44.35 18.68 -32.04
N THR A 107 44.27 17.82 -33.06
CA THR A 107 45.27 17.79 -34.13
C THR A 107 45.29 19.10 -34.93
N ALA A 108 44.13 19.64 -35.27
CA ALA A 108 44.01 20.86 -36.08
C ALA A 108 44.37 22.15 -35.32
N LYS A 109 44.15 22.20 -34.01
CA LYS A 109 44.28 23.41 -33.17
C LYS A 109 45.54 23.42 -32.30
N ASN A 110 46.51 22.55 -32.58
CA ASN A 110 47.71 22.36 -31.75
C ASN A 110 47.38 22.02 -30.28
N GLY A 111 46.28 21.30 -30.04
CA GLY A 111 45.97 20.70 -28.76
C GLY A 111 46.89 19.50 -28.47
N TYR A 112 47.02 19.11 -27.20
CA TYR A 112 47.86 17.98 -26.82
C TYR A 112 47.25 16.67 -27.31
N ALA A 113 48.02 15.78 -27.94
CA ALA A 113 47.51 14.44 -28.23
C ALA A 113 47.17 13.68 -26.93
N PHE A 114 46.20 12.76 -26.98
CA PHE A 114 45.99 11.79 -25.90
C PHE A 114 47.24 10.93 -25.73
N LYS A 115 47.56 10.56 -24.49
CA LYS A 115 48.80 9.85 -24.13
C LYS A 115 48.52 8.59 -23.31
N ASP A 116 49.49 7.69 -23.27
CA ASP A 116 49.54 6.62 -22.26
C ASP A 116 50.14 7.13 -20.93
N PHE A 117 50.20 6.24 -19.93
CA PHE A 117 50.81 6.53 -18.63
C PHE A 117 52.32 6.83 -18.69
N ASP A 118 53.00 6.47 -19.79
CA ASP A 118 54.41 6.76 -20.02
C ASP A 118 54.62 8.09 -20.80
N GLY A 119 53.52 8.76 -21.18
CA GLY A 119 53.51 10.03 -21.88
C GLY A 119 53.64 9.93 -23.40
N ASN A 120 53.50 8.74 -23.99
CA ASN A 120 53.55 8.54 -25.44
C ASN A 120 52.20 8.89 -26.08
N ASN A 121 52.22 9.60 -27.21
CA ASN A 121 51.01 9.94 -27.95
C ASN A 121 50.31 8.69 -28.50
N LEU A 122 48.98 8.69 -28.44
CA LEU A 122 48.13 7.58 -28.86
C LEU A 122 47.45 7.84 -30.20
N ASP A 123 47.50 6.84 -31.07
CA ASP A 123 46.57 6.70 -32.19
C ASP A 123 45.31 5.93 -31.76
N ASP A 124 44.42 5.62 -32.71
CA ASP A 124 43.19 4.88 -32.42
C ASP A 124 43.47 3.52 -31.76
N ASN A 125 44.50 2.78 -32.20
CA ASN A 125 44.83 1.48 -31.62
C ASN A 125 45.46 1.64 -30.23
N GLY A 126 46.36 2.61 -30.07
CA GLY A 126 46.99 2.93 -28.79
C GLY A 126 45.94 3.28 -27.73
N MET A 127 44.93 4.09 -28.08
CA MET A 127 43.82 4.40 -27.17
C MET A 127 43.08 3.12 -26.74
N MET A 128 42.67 2.27 -27.69
CA MET A 128 41.95 1.04 -27.35
C MET A 128 42.81 0.06 -26.54
N GLN A 129 44.12 0.00 -26.80
CA GLN A 129 45.07 -0.81 -26.03
C GLN A 129 45.24 -0.29 -24.60
N LEU A 130 45.33 1.03 -24.41
CA LEU A 130 45.37 1.64 -23.09
C LEU A 130 44.11 1.29 -22.30
N LEU A 131 42.92 1.47 -22.88
CA LEU A 131 41.65 1.15 -22.24
C LEU A 131 41.60 -0.35 -21.85
N LYS A 132 41.94 -1.24 -22.79
CA LYS A 132 41.98 -2.69 -22.54
C LYS A 132 42.95 -3.05 -21.41
N ALA A 133 44.16 -2.49 -21.43
CA ALA A 133 45.17 -2.71 -20.39
C ALA A 133 44.73 -2.17 -19.02
N SER A 134 43.84 -1.17 -19.00
CA SER A 134 43.29 -0.58 -17.79
C SER A 134 42.09 -1.37 -17.23
N GLY A 135 41.69 -2.47 -17.88
CA GLY A 135 40.64 -3.39 -17.44
C GLY A 135 39.27 -3.16 -18.07
N ILE A 136 39.14 -2.17 -18.96
CA ILE A 136 37.92 -1.90 -19.74
C ILE A 136 37.71 -3.03 -20.74
N ASN A 137 36.44 -3.44 -20.91
CA ASN A 137 36.06 -4.48 -21.86
C ASN A 137 34.96 -4.06 -22.84
N TYR A 138 34.42 -2.83 -22.71
CA TYR A 138 33.36 -2.29 -23.55
C TYR A 138 33.60 -0.83 -23.93
N VAL A 139 33.16 -0.45 -25.12
CA VAL A 139 33.05 0.95 -25.58
C VAL A 139 31.60 1.24 -25.94
N LEU A 140 31.03 2.32 -25.41
CA LEU A 140 29.72 2.85 -25.79
C LEU A 140 29.88 4.02 -26.76
N LEU A 141 29.04 4.04 -27.80
CA LEU A 141 29.03 5.07 -28.84
C LEU A 141 27.59 5.49 -29.10
N LYS A 142 27.27 6.77 -28.86
CA LYS A 142 25.97 7.36 -29.16
C LYS A 142 25.91 7.70 -30.65
N VAL A 143 24.76 7.43 -31.27
CA VAL A 143 24.49 7.72 -32.69
C VAL A 143 23.17 8.46 -32.82
N ALA A 144 23.24 9.70 -33.30
CA ALA A 144 22.10 10.51 -33.67
C ALA A 144 21.68 10.28 -35.13
N VAL A 145 20.43 10.60 -35.46
CA VAL A 145 19.86 10.38 -36.80
C VAL A 145 20.45 11.36 -37.81
N ASN A 146 20.35 12.67 -37.54
CA ASN A 146 20.95 13.73 -38.36
C ASN A 146 21.63 14.81 -37.47
N PRO A 147 22.83 14.56 -36.93
CA PRO A 147 23.52 15.49 -36.01
C PRO A 147 24.10 16.75 -36.67
N THR A 148 23.48 17.24 -37.74
CA THR A 148 23.90 18.42 -38.49
C THR A 148 22.72 19.24 -38.97
N ASP A 149 22.94 20.53 -39.22
CA ASP A 149 22.00 21.37 -39.96
C ASP A 149 21.91 20.99 -41.45
N GLY A 150 21.06 21.69 -42.21
CA GLY A 150 20.90 21.47 -43.65
C GLY A 150 22.13 21.79 -44.51
N ASN A 151 23.16 22.44 -43.94
CA ASN A 151 24.44 22.73 -44.58
C ASN A 151 25.54 21.75 -44.19
N GLY A 152 25.26 20.79 -43.29
CA GLY A 152 26.22 19.83 -42.78
C GLY A 152 27.05 20.33 -41.59
N ASN A 153 26.68 21.46 -40.98
CA ASN A 153 27.34 21.93 -39.75
C ASN A 153 26.87 21.08 -38.57
N THR A 154 27.80 20.56 -37.77
CA THR A 154 27.51 19.73 -36.59
C THR A 154 26.65 20.46 -35.57
N TYR A 155 25.80 19.72 -34.86
CA TYR A 155 25.06 20.21 -33.70
C TYR A 155 25.86 20.21 -32.39
N GLY A 156 27.04 19.57 -32.34
CA GLY A 156 27.84 19.41 -31.11
C GLY A 156 27.70 18.01 -30.51
N GLY A 157 27.73 17.91 -29.18
CA GLY A 157 27.51 16.67 -28.43
C GLY A 157 28.57 15.60 -28.66
N GLY A 158 29.81 16.00 -28.97
CA GLY A 158 30.88 15.08 -29.39
C GLY A 158 30.75 14.60 -30.85
N ASN A 159 29.84 15.20 -31.62
CA ASN A 159 29.54 14.87 -33.02
C ASN A 159 29.16 13.38 -33.23
N PRO A 160 28.00 12.94 -32.69
CA PRO A 160 27.58 11.54 -32.61
C PRO A 160 27.06 10.98 -33.96
N THR A 161 27.90 11.06 -35.00
CA THR A 161 27.60 10.53 -36.33
C THR A 161 27.83 9.02 -36.39
N LEU A 162 27.12 8.35 -37.29
CA LEU A 162 27.36 6.93 -37.57
C LEU A 162 28.80 6.67 -38.06
N ASP A 163 29.42 7.60 -38.79
CA ASP A 163 30.78 7.47 -39.30
C ASP A 163 31.82 7.51 -38.18
N ASN A 164 31.69 8.45 -37.23
CA ASN A 164 32.55 8.49 -36.05
C ASN A 164 32.39 7.23 -35.20
N ALA A 165 31.15 6.75 -35.02
CA ALA A 165 30.89 5.50 -34.33
C ALA A 165 31.52 4.29 -35.04
N ILE A 166 31.42 4.20 -36.38
CA ILE A 166 32.07 3.14 -37.17
C ILE A 166 33.59 3.18 -36.98
N ALA A 167 34.22 4.35 -37.04
CA ALA A 167 35.67 4.50 -36.88
C ALA A 167 36.15 4.00 -35.52
N THR A 168 35.51 4.47 -34.44
CA THR A 168 35.86 4.07 -33.07
C THR A 168 35.54 2.60 -32.79
N ALA A 169 34.36 2.12 -33.21
CA ALA A 169 33.96 0.74 -33.00
C ALA A 169 34.90 -0.26 -33.71
N LYS A 170 35.35 0.07 -34.92
CA LYS A 170 36.31 -0.75 -35.66
C LYS A 170 37.64 -0.87 -34.93
N ALA A 171 38.17 0.24 -34.40
CA ALA A 171 39.39 0.23 -33.59
C ALA A 171 39.19 -0.58 -32.29
N ALA A 172 38.05 -0.41 -31.62
CA ALA A 172 37.73 -1.13 -30.39
C ALA A 172 37.71 -2.66 -30.62
N GLN A 173 36.97 -3.13 -31.63
CA GLN A 173 36.87 -4.56 -31.93
C GLN A 173 38.20 -5.15 -32.40
N ALA A 174 39.00 -4.40 -33.17
CA ALA A 174 40.34 -4.83 -33.58
C ALA A 174 41.29 -5.07 -32.39
N ASN A 175 41.04 -4.42 -31.24
CA ASN A 175 41.82 -4.54 -30.02
C ASN A 175 41.10 -5.37 -28.93
N GLY A 176 40.06 -6.13 -29.30
CA GLY A 176 39.40 -7.07 -28.39
C GLY A 176 38.52 -6.41 -27.31
N LEU A 177 38.03 -5.20 -27.57
CA LEU A 177 36.95 -4.56 -26.81
C LEU A 177 35.60 -4.85 -27.45
N ASN A 178 34.58 -5.04 -26.62
CA ASN A 178 33.21 -5.13 -27.07
C ASN A 178 32.64 -3.74 -27.36
N VAL A 179 31.60 -3.67 -28.17
CA VAL A 179 30.97 -2.39 -28.56
C VAL A 179 29.48 -2.39 -28.24
N ASN A 180 29.02 -1.31 -27.62
CA ASN A 180 27.62 -0.93 -27.51
C ASN A 180 27.32 0.28 -28.40
N ILE A 181 26.40 0.14 -29.35
CA ILE A 181 25.89 1.27 -30.13
C ILE A 181 24.57 1.75 -29.52
N GLN A 182 24.55 2.97 -29.01
CA GLN A 182 23.35 3.59 -28.47
C GLN A 182 22.71 4.50 -29.51
N PHE A 183 21.61 4.06 -30.11
CA PHE A 183 20.84 4.90 -31.03
C PHE A 183 19.96 5.85 -30.22
N LEU A 184 20.15 7.16 -30.42
CA LEU A 184 19.35 8.18 -29.72
C LEU A 184 17.93 8.27 -30.28
N TYR A 185 17.75 7.93 -31.57
CA TYR A 185 16.51 8.18 -32.31
C TYR A 185 16.08 9.66 -32.28
N SER A 186 17.03 10.57 -32.11
CA SER A 186 16.89 12.01 -32.22
C SER A 186 17.99 12.51 -33.15
N ASP A 187 17.82 13.68 -33.76
CA ASP A 187 18.93 14.31 -34.49
C ASP A 187 20.02 14.82 -33.54
N PHE A 188 19.71 15.00 -32.26
CA PHE A 188 20.68 15.50 -31.29
C PHE A 188 20.51 14.82 -29.92
N TYR A 189 20.91 15.49 -28.83
CA TYR A 189 20.80 14.94 -27.48
C TYR A 189 19.36 14.58 -27.10
N THR A 190 19.25 13.68 -26.12
CA THR A 190 18.00 13.28 -25.50
C THR A 190 18.17 13.29 -24.00
N SER A 191 17.10 13.60 -23.27
CA SER A 191 17.04 13.54 -21.81
C SER A 191 15.67 13.01 -21.39
N LYS A 192 15.44 12.89 -20.08
CA LYS A 192 14.13 12.53 -19.54
C LYS A 192 12.98 13.47 -19.99
N THR A 193 13.29 14.72 -20.32
CA THR A 193 12.32 15.74 -20.77
C THR A 193 12.42 16.06 -22.26
N VAL A 194 13.43 15.53 -22.95
CA VAL A 194 13.74 15.84 -24.36
C VAL A 194 13.84 14.55 -25.17
N GLN A 195 12.76 14.22 -25.89
CA GLN A 195 12.67 13.05 -26.77
C GLN A 195 12.17 13.45 -28.17
N LYS A 196 12.83 14.46 -28.76
CA LYS A 196 12.44 15.11 -30.02
C LYS A 196 12.43 14.13 -31.19
N LEU A 197 11.37 14.20 -32.01
CA LEU A 197 11.26 13.46 -33.27
C LEU A 197 12.31 13.99 -34.28
N PRO A 198 13.10 13.12 -34.95
CA PRO A 198 14.05 13.53 -35.97
C PRO A 198 13.40 14.32 -37.12
N LYS A 199 14.13 15.30 -37.66
CA LYS A 199 13.69 16.12 -38.79
C LYS A 199 13.34 15.22 -39.98
N GLY A 200 12.12 15.40 -40.51
CA GLY A 200 11.60 14.66 -41.65
C GLY A 200 11.00 13.28 -41.34
N TRP A 201 11.06 12.80 -40.09
CA TRP A 201 10.37 11.57 -39.71
C TRP A 201 8.86 11.76 -39.59
N PRO A 202 8.04 10.74 -39.88
CA PRO A 202 6.59 10.85 -39.80
C PRO A 202 6.11 10.81 -38.33
N ALA A 203 5.16 11.67 -37.96
CA ALA A 203 4.56 11.65 -36.62
C ALA A 203 3.49 10.53 -36.44
N ASN A 204 2.98 9.96 -37.52
CA ASN A 204 1.99 8.88 -37.46
C ASN A 204 2.65 7.58 -36.99
N LEU A 205 2.18 7.01 -35.88
CA LEU A 205 2.77 5.84 -35.22
C LEU A 205 3.07 4.66 -36.16
N ALA A 206 2.17 4.30 -37.09
CA ALA A 206 2.42 3.17 -38.00
C ALA A 206 3.58 3.45 -38.97
N LYS A 207 3.62 4.65 -39.55
CA LYS A 207 4.73 5.08 -40.42
C LYS A 207 6.02 5.27 -39.63
N LEU A 208 5.92 5.81 -38.41
CA LEU A 208 7.04 6.02 -37.51
C LEU A 208 7.67 4.68 -37.09
N THR A 209 6.85 3.68 -36.79
CA THR A 209 7.29 2.32 -36.47
C THR A 209 8.10 1.71 -37.63
N SER A 210 7.65 1.93 -38.87
CA SER A 210 8.38 1.48 -40.06
C SER A 210 9.71 2.25 -40.21
N GLN A 211 9.67 3.58 -40.04
CA GLN A 211 10.85 4.43 -40.12
C GLN A 211 11.92 4.07 -39.06
N VAL A 212 11.51 3.77 -37.82
CA VAL A 212 12.39 3.27 -36.76
C VAL A 212 13.06 1.97 -37.19
N SER A 213 12.27 1.00 -37.67
CA SER A 213 12.80 -0.29 -38.13
C SER A 213 13.82 -0.13 -39.26
N ASP A 214 13.48 0.68 -40.27
CA ASP A 214 14.33 0.94 -41.44
C ASP A 214 15.64 1.65 -41.05
N TYR A 215 15.57 2.68 -40.21
CA TYR A 215 16.76 3.40 -39.73
C TYR A 215 17.70 2.48 -38.94
N THR A 216 17.16 1.68 -38.03
CA THR A 216 17.96 0.73 -37.24
C THR A 216 18.60 -0.31 -38.15
N ALA A 217 17.85 -0.88 -39.10
CA ALA A 217 18.36 -1.88 -40.03
C ALA A 217 19.46 -1.33 -40.97
N ASP A 218 19.27 -0.13 -41.52
CA ASP A 218 20.24 0.52 -42.40
C ASP A 218 21.53 0.86 -41.66
N SER A 219 21.42 1.47 -40.46
CA SER A 219 22.58 1.83 -39.64
C SER A 219 23.41 0.60 -39.24
N LEU A 220 22.76 -0.49 -38.82
CA LEU A 220 23.44 -1.75 -38.50
C LEU A 220 24.03 -2.43 -39.75
N SER A 221 23.41 -2.27 -40.91
CA SER A 221 23.95 -2.79 -42.17
C SER A 221 25.22 -2.05 -42.59
N LYS A 222 25.28 -0.72 -42.38
CA LYS A 222 26.47 0.09 -42.61
C LYS A 222 27.62 -0.28 -41.66
N LEU A 223 27.33 -0.45 -40.36
CA LEU A 223 28.29 -0.97 -39.38
C LEU A 223 28.85 -2.33 -39.83
N LYS A 224 27.97 -3.26 -40.20
CA LYS A 224 28.35 -4.60 -40.67
C LYS A 224 29.19 -4.56 -41.94
N ALA A 225 28.86 -3.68 -42.88
CA ALA A 225 29.65 -3.47 -44.10
C ALA A 225 31.05 -2.92 -43.81
N ALA A 226 31.20 -2.12 -42.75
CA ALA A 226 32.49 -1.64 -42.26
C ALA A 226 33.28 -2.67 -41.44
N GLY A 227 32.75 -3.88 -41.25
CA GLY A 227 33.35 -4.95 -40.46
C GLY A 227 33.08 -4.85 -38.96
N VAL A 228 32.11 -4.03 -38.54
CA VAL A 228 31.70 -3.84 -37.14
C VAL A 228 30.41 -4.61 -36.88
N THR A 229 30.40 -5.46 -35.85
CA THR A 229 29.17 -6.12 -35.37
C THR A 229 29.00 -5.83 -33.89
N PRO A 230 28.09 -4.94 -33.49
CA PRO A 230 27.93 -4.56 -32.09
C PRO A 230 27.60 -5.76 -31.19
N ASN A 231 28.23 -5.82 -30.02
CA ASN A 231 27.92 -6.81 -29.00
C ASN A 231 26.62 -6.47 -28.28
N MET A 232 26.33 -5.17 -28.14
CA MET A 232 25.10 -4.62 -27.60
C MET A 232 24.62 -3.47 -28.49
N VAL A 233 23.30 -3.29 -28.56
CA VAL A 233 22.67 -2.10 -29.11
C VAL A 233 21.68 -1.58 -28.07
N THR A 234 21.84 -0.32 -27.68
CA THR A 234 20.88 0.37 -26.82
C THR A 234 19.86 1.13 -27.68
N ILE A 235 18.59 0.88 -27.40
CA ILE A 235 17.46 1.61 -27.98
C ILE A 235 17.14 2.81 -27.08
N GLY A 236 17.38 4.01 -27.60
CA GLY A 236 17.09 5.28 -26.92
C GLY A 236 18.07 5.61 -25.79
N SER A 237 17.87 6.77 -25.20
CA SER A 237 18.58 7.24 -24.01
C SER A 237 17.63 8.07 -23.16
N GLU A 238 17.53 7.72 -21.87
CA GLU A 238 16.61 8.35 -20.92
C GLU A 238 15.17 8.44 -21.42
N ILE A 239 14.67 7.39 -22.07
CA ILE A 239 13.23 7.24 -22.38
C ILE A 239 12.46 7.39 -21.07
N SER A 240 11.50 8.32 -21.03
CA SER A 240 10.74 8.66 -19.83
C SER A 240 9.36 8.01 -19.80
N SER A 241 8.82 7.82 -18.59
CA SER A 241 7.53 7.20 -18.36
C SER A 241 6.42 8.15 -18.80
N PRO A 242 5.35 7.66 -19.44
CA PRO A 242 4.19 8.47 -19.78
C PRO A 242 3.43 8.98 -18.54
N TYR A 243 3.66 8.38 -17.36
CA TYR A 243 3.05 8.78 -16.08
C TYR A 243 3.94 9.69 -15.23
N TYR A 244 4.98 10.29 -15.82
CA TYR A 244 5.82 11.23 -15.11
C TYR A 244 5.02 12.50 -14.78
N ALA A 245 4.57 12.62 -13.53
CA ALA A 245 3.98 13.84 -13.00
C ALA A 245 5.09 14.66 -12.34
N ASP A 246 5.46 15.77 -12.98
CA ASP A 246 6.09 16.88 -12.28
C ASP A 246 5.02 17.48 -11.36
N SER A 247 5.29 17.52 -10.05
CA SER A 247 4.31 17.88 -9.03
C SER A 247 3.77 19.31 -9.15
N GLU A 248 4.34 20.17 -10.01
CA GLU A 248 3.94 21.58 -10.03
C GLU A 248 3.39 22.12 -11.35
N ASN A 249 3.62 21.49 -12.52
CA ASN A 249 3.20 22.10 -13.79
C ASN A 249 2.53 21.14 -14.78
N LYS A 250 1.22 21.33 -14.96
CA LYS A 250 0.45 20.74 -16.06
C LYS A 250 0.88 21.35 -17.41
N LYS A 251 1.67 20.57 -18.16
CA LYS A 251 2.02 20.63 -19.61
C LYS A 251 3.22 21.49 -20.04
N ASP A 252 4.21 20.81 -20.64
CA ASP A 252 4.87 21.07 -21.94
C ASP A 252 6.22 20.31 -22.10
N LEU A 253 6.57 19.41 -21.17
CA LEU A 253 7.75 18.54 -21.33
C LEU A 253 7.47 17.40 -22.33
N GLN A 254 8.30 17.25 -23.38
CA GLN A 254 8.23 16.15 -24.35
C GLN A 254 8.73 14.83 -23.74
N GLY A 255 8.09 14.34 -22.68
CA GLY A 255 8.31 13.01 -22.12
C GLY A 255 7.77 11.89 -23.02
N GLY A 256 8.32 10.67 -22.88
CA GLY A 256 7.95 9.49 -23.67
C GLY A 256 9.06 8.94 -24.57
N PHE A 257 8.71 8.44 -25.77
CA PHE A 257 9.68 8.02 -26.79
C PHE A 257 9.19 8.41 -28.19
N LEU A 258 9.97 9.25 -28.90
CA LEU A 258 9.65 9.72 -30.27
C LEU A 258 8.26 10.37 -30.38
N GLY A 259 7.90 11.19 -29.38
CA GLY A 259 6.61 11.87 -29.31
C GLY A 259 5.40 10.96 -29.01
N GLN A 260 5.62 9.71 -28.61
CA GLN A 260 4.58 8.86 -28.03
C GLN A 260 4.59 9.00 -26.51
N ASP A 261 3.44 9.30 -25.93
CA ASP A 261 3.18 9.54 -24.50
C ASP A 261 2.30 8.44 -23.88
N ASP A 262 2.30 7.25 -24.48
CA ASP A 262 1.60 6.07 -23.97
C ASP A 262 2.46 4.81 -24.12
N TRP A 263 2.27 3.85 -23.21
CA TRP A 263 3.10 2.64 -23.17
C TRP A 263 2.96 1.75 -24.42
N LYS A 264 1.80 1.75 -25.09
CA LYS A 264 1.56 0.92 -26.27
C LYS A 264 2.35 1.46 -27.45
N GLY A 265 2.26 2.77 -27.71
CA GLY A 265 3.01 3.47 -28.74
C GLY A 265 4.52 3.32 -28.53
N MET A 266 5.00 3.60 -27.32
CA MET A 266 6.42 3.45 -26.98
C MET A 266 6.92 2.02 -27.18
N SER A 267 6.17 1.01 -26.70
CA SER A 267 6.56 -0.40 -26.82
C SER A 267 6.55 -0.90 -28.27
N GLN A 268 5.66 -0.38 -29.12
CA GLN A 268 5.67 -0.69 -30.56
C GLN A 268 6.94 -0.22 -31.25
N LEU A 269 7.38 1.01 -30.94
CA LEU A 269 8.61 1.58 -31.49
C LEU A 269 9.85 0.82 -31.01
N ILE A 270 9.93 0.50 -29.71
CA ILE A 270 11.02 -0.29 -29.14
C ILE A 270 11.04 -1.70 -29.76
N SER A 271 9.87 -2.33 -29.93
CA SER A 271 9.76 -3.65 -30.59
C SER A 271 10.23 -3.63 -32.04
N ALA A 272 9.94 -2.56 -32.80
CA ALA A 272 10.37 -2.43 -34.18
C ALA A 272 11.89 -2.31 -34.32
N ALA A 273 12.52 -1.51 -33.46
CA ALA A 273 13.98 -1.42 -33.36
C ALA A 273 14.58 -2.77 -32.93
N GLY A 274 14.00 -3.42 -31.91
CA GLY A 274 14.47 -4.71 -31.41
C GLY A 274 14.45 -5.81 -32.48
N LYS A 275 13.37 -5.90 -33.28
CA LYS A 275 13.27 -6.83 -34.40
C LYS A 275 14.33 -6.58 -35.47
N ALA A 276 14.61 -5.31 -35.79
CA ALA A 276 15.67 -4.96 -36.74
C ALA A 276 17.05 -5.37 -36.21
N ILE A 277 17.32 -5.19 -34.91
CA ILE A 277 18.57 -5.63 -34.27
C ILE A 277 18.72 -7.15 -34.36
N ARG A 278 17.70 -7.92 -33.94
CA ARG A 278 17.74 -9.39 -34.00
C ARG A 278 17.90 -9.92 -35.42
N ALA A 279 17.26 -9.29 -36.40
CA ALA A 279 17.38 -9.66 -37.81
C ALA A 279 18.79 -9.42 -38.36
N ASN A 280 19.49 -8.38 -37.89
CA ASN A 280 20.88 -8.12 -38.28
C ASN A 280 21.86 -9.12 -37.65
N ASN A 281 21.70 -9.38 -36.34
CA ASN A 281 22.44 -10.38 -35.59
C ASN A 281 21.67 -10.83 -34.32
N ALA A 282 21.27 -12.10 -34.28
CA ALA A 282 20.54 -12.67 -33.14
C ALA A 282 21.37 -12.71 -31.84
N GLY A 283 22.71 -12.68 -31.94
CA GLY A 283 23.61 -12.68 -30.78
C GLY A 283 23.87 -11.31 -30.15
N THR A 284 23.44 -10.21 -30.80
CA THR A 284 23.61 -8.85 -30.26
C THR A 284 22.60 -8.61 -29.14
N LYS A 285 23.08 -8.16 -27.98
CA LYS A 285 22.24 -7.81 -26.83
C LYS A 285 21.44 -6.53 -27.10
N ILE A 286 20.18 -6.51 -26.68
CA ILE A 286 19.30 -5.34 -26.81
C ILE A 286 19.13 -4.71 -25.43
N ALA A 287 19.59 -3.47 -25.28
CA ALA A 287 19.32 -2.66 -24.10
C ALA A 287 18.22 -1.63 -24.40
N VAL A 288 17.39 -1.30 -23.41
CA VAL A 288 16.43 -0.19 -23.47
C VAL A 288 16.87 0.88 -22.47
N GLY A 289 17.17 2.09 -22.94
CA GLY A 289 17.70 3.17 -22.09
C GLY A 289 16.60 4.00 -21.44
N CYS A 290 16.28 3.72 -20.17
CA CYS A 290 15.22 4.37 -19.39
C CYS A 290 15.76 5.49 -18.50
N SER A 291 14.87 6.36 -18.00
CA SER A 291 15.22 7.59 -17.28
C SER A 291 15.25 7.50 -15.74
N SER A 292 15.24 6.31 -15.13
CA SER A 292 15.05 6.15 -13.68
C SER A 292 15.96 5.10 -13.05
N VAL A 293 16.35 5.34 -11.80
CA VAL A 293 16.96 4.35 -10.89
C VAL A 293 16.00 3.94 -9.77
N ASP A 294 14.88 4.65 -9.63
CA ASP A 294 13.80 4.35 -8.68
C ASP A 294 13.14 3.02 -9.03
N GLN A 295 12.87 2.24 -7.99
CA GLN A 295 12.34 0.89 -8.08
C GLN A 295 10.98 0.82 -8.76
N THR A 296 10.04 1.68 -8.39
CA THR A 296 8.66 1.68 -8.88
C THR A 296 8.61 2.03 -10.37
N LEU A 297 9.35 3.06 -10.76
CA LEU A 297 9.45 3.43 -12.17
C LEU A 297 10.20 2.38 -12.99
N THR A 298 11.24 1.77 -12.42
CA THR A 298 12.04 0.76 -13.13
C THR A 298 11.26 -0.53 -13.36
N THR A 299 10.51 -1.03 -12.37
CA THR A 299 9.60 -2.18 -12.54
C THR A 299 8.51 -1.85 -13.55
N THR A 300 7.95 -0.63 -13.50
CA THR A 300 6.95 -0.19 -14.48
C THR A 300 7.45 -0.34 -15.92
N TYR A 301 8.68 0.06 -16.25
CA TYR A 301 9.22 -0.18 -17.61
C TYR A 301 9.25 -1.66 -17.95
N VAL A 302 9.79 -2.49 -17.05
CA VAL A 302 9.96 -3.93 -17.28
C VAL A 302 8.60 -4.61 -17.48
N ASP A 303 7.63 -4.29 -16.64
CA ASP A 303 6.28 -4.85 -16.73
C ASP A 303 5.58 -4.46 -18.00
N MET A 304 5.64 -3.18 -18.39
CA MET A 304 4.99 -2.72 -19.60
C MET A 304 5.65 -3.30 -20.85
N LEU A 305 6.99 -3.40 -20.87
CA LEU A 305 7.71 -4.08 -21.95
C LEU A 305 7.36 -5.58 -22.02
N LYS A 306 7.20 -6.25 -20.87
CA LYS A 306 6.76 -7.65 -20.78
C LYS A 306 5.31 -7.82 -21.26
N TYR A 307 4.41 -6.95 -20.82
CA TYR A 307 2.99 -6.91 -21.21
C TYR A 307 2.83 -6.78 -22.73
N TYR A 308 3.57 -5.84 -23.33
CA TYR A 308 3.60 -5.65 -24.79
C TYR A 308 4.54 -6.59 -25.55
N LYS A 309 5.13 -7.59 -24.85
CA LYS A 309 5.95 -8.65 -25.44
C LYS A 309 7.15 -8.12 -26.24
N VAL A 310 7.80 -7.09 -25.71
CA VAL A 310 9.02 -6.52 -26.30
C VAL A 310 10.20 -7.45 -26.02
N ASP A 311 10.94 -7.81 -27.07
CA ASP A 311 12.17 -8.60 -26.95
C ASP A 311 13.35 -7.67 -26.63
N TYR A 312 13.88 -7.80 -25.41
CA TYR A 312 15.07 -7.10 -24.94
C TYR A 312 15.83 -7.93 -23.89
N ASP A 313 17.12 -7.63 -23.71
CA ASP A 313 18.00 -8.32 -22.78
C ASP A 313 18.30 -7.49 -21.52
N VAL A 314 18.50 -6.18 -21.68
CA VAL A 314 19.04 -5.29 -20.64
C VAL A 314 18.14 -4.08 -20.42
N ILE A 315 17.85 -3.74 -19.15
CA ILE A 315 17.36 -2.40 -18.80
C ILE A 315 18.56 -1.51 -18.51
N GLY A 316 18.67 -0.43 -19.26
CA GLY A 316 19.70 0.58 -19.09
C GLY A 316 19.16 1.80 -18.37
N THR A 317 19.97 2.42 -17.50
CA THR A 317 19.62 3.70 -16.85
C THR A 317 20.81 4.64 -16.78
N LYS A 318 20.56 5.94 -16.60
CA LYS A 318 21.58 6.94 -16.29
C LYS A 318 21.59 7.21 -14.79
N VAL A 319 22.79 7.32 -14.22
CA VAL A 319 23.03 7.62 -12.81
C VAL A 319 23.73 8.98 -12.70
N TYR A 320 23.18 9.85 -11.87
CA TYR A 320 23.73 11.14 -11.48
C TYR A 320 24.28 11.02 -10.06
N ALA A 321 25.62 11.04 -9.93
CA ALA A 321 26.29 10.77 -8.64
C ALA A 321 25.90 11.74 -7.52
N ALA A 322 25.49 12.96 -7.87
CA ALA A 322 25.05 13.98 -6.92
C ALA A 322 23.65 13.71 -6.34
N TYR A 323 22.76 13.05 -7.09
CA TYR A 323 21.31 13.03 -6.81
C TYR A 323 20.74 11.62 -6.56
N ASP A 324 21.42 10.59 -7.05
CA ASP A 324 20.90 9.22 -6.99
C ASP A 324 21.44 8.42 -5.83
N ASP A 325 20.52 7.72 -5.16
CA ASP A 325 20.84 6.76 -4.13
C ASP A 325 21.23 5.40 -4.74
N LEU A 326 22.43 4.93 -4.40
CA LEU A 326 22.91 3.64 -4.86
C LEU A 326 22.08 2.49 -4.27
N ASN A 327 21.47 2.62 -3.08
CA ASN A 327 20.63 1.54 -2.51
C ASN A 327 19.39 1.29 -3.37
N SER A 328 18.76 2.35 -3.83
CA SER A 328 17.64 2.34 -4.78
C SER A 328 18.05 1.66 -6.09
N LEU A 329 19.23 2.00 -6.62
CA LEU A 329 19.78 1.33 -7.81
C LEU A 329 20.03 -0.16 -7.57
N ALA A 330 20.60 -0.54 -6.42
CA ALA A 330 20.84 -1.93 -6.05
C ALA A 330 19.56 -2.75 -5.88
N GLN A 331 18.48 -2.11 -5.43
CA GLN A 331 17.15 -2.69 -5.28
C GLN A 331 16.48 -2.88 -6.65
N SER A 332 16.48 -1.85 -7.50
CA SER A 332 16.05 -1.95 -8.90
C SER A 332 16.77 -3.10 -9.63
N ARG A 333 18.09 -3.17 -9.49
CA ARG A 333 18.92 -4.24 -10.05
C ARG A 333 18.53 -5.62 -9.51
N ARG A 334 18.23 -5.73 -8.21
CA ARG A 334 17.81 -6.99 -7.60
C ARG A 334 16.47 -7.47 -8.18
N MET A 335 15.47 -6.61 -8.28
CA MET A 335 14.17 -6.98 -8.86
C MET A 335 14.32 -7.38 -10.33
N ILE A 336 14.99 -6.56 -11.15
CA ILE A 336 15.19 -6.84 -12.59
C ILE A 336 15.87 -8.20 -12.81
N SER A 337 16.88 -8.53 -12.00
CA SER A 337 17.65 -9.77 -12.16
C SER A 337 16.98 -10.99 -11.53
N GLU A 338 16.46 -10.87 -10.31
CA GLU A 338 15.94 -12.02 -9.56
C GLU A 338 14.49 -12.35 -9.89
N GLU A 339 13.66 -11.35 -10.23
CA GLU A 339 12.24 -11.53 -10.52
C GLU A 339 11.98 -11.67 -12.02
N TYR A 340 12.62 -10.84 -12.85
CA TYR A 340 12.39 -10.80 -14.29
C TYR A 340 13.42 -11.57 -15.11
N GLY A 341 14.54 -11.98 -14.50
CA GLY A 341 15.63 -12.66 -15.21
C GLY A 341 16.25 -11.80 -16.32
N LYS A 342 16.24 -10.47 -16.16
CA LYS A 342 16.85 -9.50 -17.08
C LYS A 342 18.14 -8.94 -16.49
N SER A 343 19.02 -8.42 -17.33
CA SER A 343 20.22 -7.71 -16.87
C SER A 343 19.93 -6.23 -16.67
N MET A 344 20.66 -5.58 -15.76
CA MET A 344 20.62 -4.12 -15.60
C MET A 344 22.00 -3.50 -15.85
N ALA A 345 22.05 -2.39 -16.58
CA ALA A 345 23.28 -1.64 -16.83
C ALA A 345 23.09 -0.15 -16.55
N VAL A 346 24.15 0.48 -16.02
CA VAL A 346 24.27 1.94 -16.02
C VAL A 346 24.89 2.34 -17.35
N LEU A 347 24.15 3.10 -18.16
CA LEU A 347 24.56 3.50 -19.50
C LEU A 347 25.36 4.80 -19.53
N ASP A 348 25.27 5.60 -18.48
CA ASP A 348 25.96 6.88 -18.37
C ASP A 348 26.05 7.26 -16.89
N VAL A 349 27.24 7.68 -16.44
CA VAL A 349 27.50 8.16 -15.08
C VAL A 349 28.78 8.99 -15.07
N LEU A 350 28.76 10.11 -14.37
CA LEU A 350 29.90 11.01 -14.21
C LEU A 350 30.22 11.18 -12.73
N TYR A 351 31.50 11.37 -12.44
CA TYR A 351 31.95 11.76 -11.12
C TYR A 351 33.17 12.70 -11.26
N PRO A 352 33.06 13.96 -10.83
CA PRO A 352 34.11 14.95 -11.01
C PRO A 352 35.36 14.64 -10.18
N PHE A 353 36.54 14.73 -10.80
CA PHE A 353 37.84 14.64 -10.13
C PHE A 353 38.36 16.02 -9.67
N THR A 354 37.68 17.10 -10.05
CA THR A 354 38.02 18.48 -9.71
C THR A 354 36.76 19.34 -9.63
N ALA A 355 36.84 20.54 -9.08
CA ALA A 355 35.76 21.53 -9.10
C ALA A 355 36.01 22.66 -10.11
N TYR A 356 37.12 22.59 -10.84
CA TYR A 356 37.61 23.66 -11.72
C TYR A 356 37.24 23.35 -13.16
N ASP A 357 36.63 24.32 -13.83
CA ASP A 357 36.48 24.38 -15.28
C ASP A 357 37.84 24.71 -15.94
N SER A 358 38.11 24.09 -17.08
CA SER A 358 39.35 24.24 -17.84
C SER A 358 39.15 24.74 -19.27
N ASP A 359 37.92 24.86 -19.76
CA ASP A 359 37.64 25.19 -21.16
C ASP A 359 36.72 26.40 -21.35
N GLY A 360 36.24 26.98 -20.24
CA GLY A 360 35.44 28.19 -20.17
C GLY A 360 33.94 27.95 -20.32
N GLN A 361 33.52 26.68 -20.30
CA GLN A 361 32.13 26.25 -20.22
C GLN A 361 31.86 25.61 -18.85
N GLY A 362 30.81 26.08 -18.17
CA GLY A 362 30.40 25.53 -16.89
C GLY A 362 30.07 24.03 -16.96
N ASN A 363 30.64 23.25 -16.03
CA ASN A 363 30.46 21.81 -15.91
C ASN A 363 29.12 21.42 -15.29
N THR A 364 28.53 20.30 -15.76
CA THR A 364 27.22 19.78 -15.30
C THR A 364 27.35 18.46 -14.51
N SER A 365 28.55 18.14 -14.06
CA SER A 365 28.90 16.92 -13.34
C SER A 365 28.32 16.82 -11.91
N GLY A 366 27.77 17.92 -11.37
CA GLY A 366 27.29 18.03 -10.00
C GLY A 366 28.39 18.23 -8.95
N ALA A 367 29.56 18.74 -9.35
CA ALA A 367 30.71 18.93 -8.47
C ALA A 367 30.41 19.77 -7.22
N SER A 368 29.62 20.85 -7.36
CA SER A 368 29.19 21.70 -6.26
C SER A 368 28.42 20.92 -5.19
N ASP A 369 27.47 20.10 -5.62
CA ASP A 369 26.52 19.41 -4.73
C ASP A 369 27.19 18.23 -4.04
N LEU A 370 28.06 17.52 -4.77
CA LEU A 370 28.92 16.49 -4.22
C LEU A 370 29.85 17.04 -3.14
N LYS A 371 30.45 18.21 -3.37
CA LYS A 371 31.31 18.88 -2.40
C LYS A 371 30.53 19.32 -1.16
N GLN A 372 29.34 19.89 -1.34
CA GLN A 372 28.44 20.25 -0.24
C GLN A 372 28.04 19.01 0.59
N SER A 373 27.85 17.87 -0.07
CA SER A 373 27.57 16.57 0.54
C SER A 373 28.81 15.89 1.17
N GLY A 374 29.93 16.61 1.29
CA GLY A 374 31.17 16.12 1.90
C GLY A 374 31.92 15.07 1.08
N LYS A 375 31.60 14.92 -0.21
CA LYS A 375 32.30 14.01 -1.11
C LYS A 375 33.62 14.63 -1.59
N THR A 376 34.58 13.78 -1.91
CA THR A 376 35.92 14.21 -2.32
C THR A 376 35.99 14.29 -3.84
N LEU A 377 36.36 15.45 -4.37
CA LEU A 377 36.61 15.66 -5.80
C LEU A 377 38.10 15.44 -6.06
N SER A 378 38.45 14.23 -6.51
CA SER A 378 39.81 13.80 -6.85
C SER A 378 39.77 12.52 -7.68
N PRO A 379 40.88 12.11 -8.32
CA PRO A 379 40.95 10.77 -8.94
C PRO A 379 40.66 9.63 -7.96
N GLN A 380 41.01 9.77 -6.67
CA GLN A 380 40.62 8.80 -5.64
C GLN A 380 39.11 8.82 -5.37
N GLY A 381 38.48 10.00 -5.29
CA GLY A 381 37.03 10.12 -5.10
C GLY A 381 36.24 9.52 -6.27
N GLN A 382 36.71 9.77 -7.50
CA GLN A 382 36.20 9.14 -8.72
C GLN A 382 36.30 7.61 -8.63
N ALA A 383 37.45 7.09 -8.18
CA ALA A 383 37.67 5.65 -7.98
C ALA A 383 36.74 5.03 -6.92
N ASP A 384 36.59 5.68 -5.77
CA ASP A 384 35.76 5.22 -4.66
C ASP A 384 34.28 5.16 -5.04
N TYR A 385 33.82 6.16 -5.81
CA TYR A 385 32.45 6.18 -6.33
C TYR A 385 32.23 5.08 -7.38
N ILE A 386 33.14 4.95 -8.36
CA ILE A 386 33.07 3.88 -9.38
C ILE A 386 32.97 2.52 -8.68
N ARG A 387 33.80 2.25 -7.68
CA ARG A 387 33.72 1.00 -6.91
C ARG A 387 32.36 0.82 -6.23
N SER A 388 31.86 1.85 -5.56
CA SER A 388 30.57 1.80 -4.88
C SER A 388 29.42 1.52 -5.85
N LEU A 389 29.49 2.11 -7.05
CA LEU A 389 28.54 1.87 -8.13
C LEU A 389 28.59 0.42 -8.61
N TYR A 390 29.77 -0.17 -8.82
CA TYR A 390 29.86 -1.59 -9.16
C TYR A 390 29.30 -2.47 -8.04
N LYS A 391 29.55 -2.17 -6.76
CA LYS A 391 28.92 -2.90 -5.64
C LYS A 391 27.40 -2.84 -5.66
N ALA A 392 26.82 -1.75 -6.16
CA ALA A 392 25.38 -1.61 -6.36
C ALA A 392 24.86 -2.38 -7.57
N MET A 393 25.69 -2.53 -8.61
CA MET A 393 25.29 -3.12 -9.88
C MET A 393 25.55 -4.63 -9.99
N VAL A 394 26.58 -5.18 -9.34
CA VAL A 394 26.92 -6.60 -9.45
C VAL A 394 26.42 -7.42 -8.27
N SER A 395 26.02 -8.66 -8.55
CA SER A 395 25.66 -9.66 -7.54
C SER A 395 25.82 -11.05 -8.14
N ALA A 396 25.97 -12.09 -7.32
CA ALA A 396 26.03 -13.48 -7.80
C ALA A 396 24.90 -13.87 -8.77
N LYS A 397 23.73 -13.19 -8.72
CA LYS A 397 22.58 -13.43 -9.61
C LYS A 397 22.49 -12.45 -10.80
N ASN A 398 23.26 -11.35 -10.81
CA ASN A 398 23.21 -10.31 -11.85
C ASN A 398 24.52 -10.16 -12.63
N ASN A 399 25.22 -11.26 -12.91
CA ASN A 399 26.57 -11.18 -13.48
C ASN A 399 26.67 -11.51 -14.98
N ALA A 400 25.60 -12.01 -15.60
CA ALA A 400 25.64 -12.43 -17.00
C ALA A 400 24.95 -11.42 -17.92
N GLY A 401 25.39 -11.39 -19.19
CA GLY A 401 24.50 -11.00 -20.29
C GLY A 401 24.30 -9.50 -20.56
N GLY A 402 25.20 -8.64 -20.06
CA GLY A 402 25.16 -7.19 -20.32
C GLY A 402 25.00 -6.32 -19.08
N ALA A 403 25.11 -6.90 -17.88
CA ALA A 403 25.11 -6.15 -16.62
C ALA A 403 26.45 -5.45 -16.35
N GLY A 404 26.40 -4.24 -15.78
CA GLY A 404 27.58 -3.48 -15.40
C GLY A 404 27.42 -1.98 -15.62
N VAL A 405 28.51 -1.29 -15.92
CA VAL A 405 28.55 0.18 -15.99
C VAL A 405 29.28 0.65 -17.23
N PHE A 406 28.72 1.65 -17.90
CA PHE A 406 29.38 2.52 -18.86
C PHE A 406 29.63 3.86 -18.18
N TYR A 407 30.90 4.16 -17.90
CA TYR A 407 31.29 5.48 -17.41
C TYR A 407 31.07 6.52 -18.51
N GLY A 408 30.68 7.74 -18.13
CA GLY A 408 30.46 8.88 -19.02
C GLY A 408 31.70 9.22 -19.86
N ASP A 409 31.56 10.15 -20.80
CA ASP A 409 32.54 10.28 -21.90
C ASP A 409 33.96 10.49 -21.39
N ALA A 410 34.80 9.46 -21.57
CA ALA A 410 36.11 9.40 -20.93
C ALA A 410 37.09 10.42 -21.51
N THR A 411 36.80 10.96 -22.69
CA THR A 411 37.72 11.78 -23.49
C THR A 411 37.24 13.21 -23.70
N TRP A 412 36.13 13.61 -23.06
CA TRP A 412 35.48 14.89 -23.29
C TRP A 412 36.09 16.03 -22.46
N ILE A 413 37.39 16.26 -22.68
CA ILE A 413 38.22 17.29 -22.04
C ILE A 413 38.30 18.58 -22.89
N ALA A 414 38.94 19.63 -22.39
CA ALA A 414 39.19 20.86 -23.16
C ALA A 414 40.01 20.58 -24.44
N VAL A 415 39.70 21.15 -25.61
CA VAL A 415 40.53 20.96 -26.84
C VAL A 415 41.94 21.53 -26.64
N LYS A 416 42.05 22.67 -25.97
CA LYS A 416 43.28 23.26 -25.44
C LYS A 416 43.02 23.58 -23.98
N GLY A 417 43.79 22.98 -23.08
CA GLY A 417 43.60 23.16 -21.64
C GLY A 417 43.75 24.62 -21.23
N GLY A 418 42.99 25.00 -20.20
CA GLY A 418 43.06 26.28 -19.51
C GLY A 418 42.12 27.34 -20.04
N LEU A 419 41.55 28.13 -19.12
CA LEU A 419 40.60 29.21 -19.42
C LEU A 419 41.16 30.26 -20.41
N TRP A 420 42.48 30.46 -20.45
CA TRP A 420 43.12 31.33 -21.45
C TRP A 420 42.90 30.88 -22.91
N ASN A 421 42.49 29.63 -23.13
CA ASN A 421 42.18 29.08 -24.44
C ASN A 421 40.67 28.89 -24.66
N ALA A 422 39.80 29.48 -23.83
CA ALA A 422 38.37 29.22 -23.89
C ALA A 422 37.73 29.59 -25.25
N ASP A 423 38.17 30.68 -25.89
CA ASP A 423 37.76 31.02 -27.27
C ASP A 423 38.12 29.93 -28.30
N ASP A 424 39.31 29.32 -28.17
CA ASP A 424 39.74 28.23 -29.06
C ASP A 424 38.87 26.98 -28.85
N ASN A 425 38.51 26.68 -27.59
CA ASN A 425 37.63 25.56 -27.24
C ASN A 425 36.22 25.78 -27.78
N TRP A 426 35.67 26.98 -27.60
CA TRP A 426 34.36 27.38 -28.08
C TRP A 426 34.25 27.36 -29.62
N ASN A 427 35.28 27.84 -30.31
CA ASN A 427 35.35 27.77 -31.77
C ASN A 427 35.47 26.31 -32.26
N SER A 428 36.23 25.48 -31.55
CA SER A 428 36.36 24.06 -31.87
C SER A 428 35.05 23.31 -31.68
N ALA A 429 34.25 23.67 -30.68
CA ALA A 429 32.92 23.12 -30.48
C ALA A 429 32.01 23.35 -31.69
N ASN A 430 32.06 24.54 -32.30
CA ASN A 430 31.28 24.87 -33.49
C ASN A 430 31.81 24.20 -34.77
N GLU A 431 33.13 24.05 -34.92
CA GLU A 431 33.76 23.53 -36.14
C GLU A 431 33.80 21.99 -36.18
N TYR A 432 34.06 21.34 -35.04
CA TYR A 432 34.27 19.90 -34.94
C TYR A 432 33.19 19.17 -34.14
N GLY A 433 32.38 19.91 -33.38
CA GLY A 433 31.35 19.35 -32.50
C GLY A 433 31.91 18.84 -31.18
N THR A 434 33.05 19.37 -30.72
CA THR A 434 33.74 18.96 -29.50
C THR A 434 33.14 19.47 -28.21
N GLY A 435 32.14 20.35 -28.26
CA GLY A 435 31.44 20.85 -27.07
C GLY A 435 30.04 20.29 -26.96
N TRP A 436 29.34 20.60 -25.86
CA TRP A 436 28.02 20.06 -25.56
C TRP A 436 27.00 20.43 -26.65
N ALA A 437 27.05 21.66 -27.18
CA ALA A 437 26.29 22.12 -28.33
C ALA A 437 27.08 23.13 -29.17
N SER A 438 26.70 23.24 -30.44
CA SER A 438 27.16 24.29 -31.34
C SER A 438 26.06 25.32 -31.58
N LYS A 439 26.43 26.50 -32.09
CA LYS A 439 25.50 27.52 -32.59
C LYS A 439 24.53 27.05 -33.67
N TYR A 440 24.88 25.97 -34.37
CA TYR A 440 24.03 25.43 -35.43
C TYR A 440 22.88 24.59 -34.88
N ALA A 441 22.88 24.27 -33.58
CA ALA A 441 21.82 23.52 -32.91
C ALA A 441 20.67 24.40 -32.38
N ALA A 442 20.61 25.69 -32.73
CA ALA A 442 19.60 26.63 -32.26
C ALA A 442 18.14 26.18 -32.50
N ASP A 443 17.88 25.52 -33.64
CA ASP A 443 16.56 24.93 -33.92
C ASP A 443 16.21 23.73 -33.00
N TYR A 444 17.20 23.21 -32.26
CA TYR A 444 17.11 22.03 -31.41
C TYR A 444 17.24 22.36 -29.92
N VAL A 445 17.91 23.45 -29.55
CA VAL A 445 18.09 23.93 -28.17
C VAL A 445 17.93 25.44 -28.16
N ASP A 446 17.01 25.95 -27.35
CA ASP A 446 16.55 27.36 -27.38
C ASP A 446 17.66 28.38 -27.04
N TYR A 447 18.83 27.92 -26.60
CA TYR A 447 20.02 28.70 -26.23
C TYR A 447 21.30 28.25 -26.94
N ALA A 448 21.19 27.31 -27.89
CA ALA A 448 22.35 26.84 -28.64
C ALA A 448 22.98 27.93 -29.50
N ASP A 449 22.30 29.03 -29.85
CA ASP A 449 22.82 30.13 -30.69
C ASP A 449 24.22 30.64 -30.27
N ASN A 450 24.55 30.49 -28.99
CA ASN A 450 25.85 30.89 -28.47
C ASN A 450 26.94 29.81 -28.67
N GLY A 451 26.58 28.54 -28.87
CA GLY A 451 27.49 27.39 -28.78
C GLY A 451 27.94 27.12 -27.34
N GLY A 452 28.81 26.15 -27.13
CA GLY A 452 29.45 25.91 -25.84
C GLY A 452 30.47 24.79 -25.89
N ALA A 453 31.51 24.86 -25.06
CA ALA A 453 32.58 23.87 -24.98
C ALA A 453 32.12 22.61 -24.19
N SER A 454 33.02 21.80 -23.63
CA SER A 454 32.64 20.60 -22.87
C SER A 454 31.86 20.99 -21.61
N GLN A 455 30.99 20.10 -21.13
CA GLN A 455 30.32 20.25 -19.83
C GLN A 455 30.76 19.16 -18.85
N GLN A 456 31.84 18.44 -19.18
CA GLN A 456 32.29 17.23 -18.48
C GLN A 456 33.82 17.12 -18.37
N ASP A 457 34.58 18.19 -18.65
CA ASP A 457 36.05 18.15 -18.60
C ASP A 457 36.56 17.85 -17.18
N ASP A 458 35.79 18.23 -16.15
CA ASP A 458 36.07 17.95 -14.75
C ASP A 458 35.83 16.49 -14.31
N ALA A 459 35.22 15.67 -15.16
CA ALA A 459 34.78 14.31 -14.86
C ALA A 459 35.33 13.25 -15.82
N ALA A 460 36.13 13.65 -16.83
CA ALA A 460 36.80 12.74 -17.75
C ALA A 460 37.78 11.77 -17.03
N LEU A 461 38.32 10.80 -17.78
CA LEU A 461 39.37 9.88 -17.29
C LEU A 461 40.77 10.29 -17.75
N PHE A 462 40.88 11.47 -18.36
CA PHE A 462 42.10 12.13 -18.78
C PHE A 462 42.09 13.57 -18.26
N ASP A 463 43.27 14.16 -18.06
CA ASP A 463 43.40 15.60 -17.86
C ASP A 463 43.38 16.35 -19.21
N ASP A 464 43.29 17.68 -19.18
CA ASP A 464 43.21 18.51 -20.39
C ASP A 464 44.47 18.50 -21.26
N LEU A 465 45.59 18.00 -20.71
CA LEU A 465 46.83 17.77 -21.45
C LEU A 465 46.83 16.40 -22.15
N GLY A 466 45.72 15.66 -22.07
CA GLY A 466 45.51 14.35 -22.67
C GLY A 466 46.20 13.22 -21.92
N GLN A 467 46.62 13.42 -20.66
CA GLN A 467 47.26 12.39 -19.84
C GLN A 467 46.19 11.59 -19.09
N PRO A 468 46.32 10.25 -19.00
CA PRO A 468 45.34 9.43 -18.31
C PRO A 468 45.45 9.62 -16.79
N LEU A 469 44.30 9.81 -16.13
CA LEU A 469 44.23 9.86 -14.68
C LEU A 469 44.43 8.48 -14.07
N GLN A 470 44.91 8.41 -12.82
CA GLN A 470 45.07 7.11 -12.15
C GLN A 470 43.74 6.36 -11.97
N SER A 471 42.62 7.08 -11.93
CA SER A 471 41.26 6.52 -11.85
C SER A 471 40.93 5.60 -13.04
N LEU A 472 41.57 5.76 -14.20
CA LEU A 472 41.41 4.84 -15.32
C LEU A 472 41.87 3.41 -14.99
N LYS A 473 42.86 3.23 -14.09
CA LYS A 473 43.35 1.91 -13.67
C LYS A 473 42.35 1.17 -12.78
N VAL A 474 41.33 1.85 -12.24
CA VAL A 474 40.36 1.28 -11.30
C VAL A 474 39.59 0.13 -11.94
N PHE A 475 39.24 0.21 -13.22
CA PHE A 475 38.51 -0.86 -13.90
C PHE A 475 39.21 -2.22 -13.82
N GLY A 476 40.55 -2.25 -13.87
CA GLY A 476 41.37 -3.44 -13.65
C GLY A 476 41.41 -3.84 -12.17
N GLN A 477 41.54 -2.89 -11.26
CA GLN A 477 41.57 -3.14 -9.80
C GLN A 477 40.28 -3.79 -9.31
N LEU A 478 39.12 -3.40 -9.86
CA LEU A 478 37.81 -3.95 -9.51
C LEU A 478 37.69 -5.47 -9.72
N THR A 479 38.46 -6.03 -10.65
CA THR A 479 38.40 -7.47 -11.01
C THR A 479 39.08 -8.38 -9.98
N ALA A 480 39.83 -7.83 -9.03
CA ALA A 480 40.43 -8.62 -7.97
C ALA A 480 39.33 -9.19 -7.03
N ALA A 481 39.46 -10.47 -6.65
CA ALA A 481 38.56 -11.04 -5.65
C ALA A 481 38.80 -10.39 -4.27
N ASN A 482 37.73 -10.03 -3.57
CA ASN A 482 37.79 -9.45 -2.23
C ASN A 482 36.69 -10.05 -1.33
N PRO A 483 36.83 -11.31 -0.89
CA PRO A 483 35.75 -12.09 -0.28
C PRO A 483 35.28 -11.54 1.08
N GLU A 484 36.03 -10.62 1.67
CA GLU A 484 35.67 -9.95 2.93
C GLU A 484 34.72 -8.75 2.73
N ASP A 485 34.54 -8.29 1.49
CA ASP A 485 33.63 -7.19 1.16
C ASP A 485 32.43 -7.68 0.35
N ALA A 486 31.26 -7.69 1.00
CA ALA A 486 30.00 -8.12 0.39
C ALA A 486 29.47 -7.05 -0.60
N ASP A 487 28.76 -7.51 -1.63
CA ASP A 487 27.99 -6.64 -2.52
C ASP A 487 26.97 -5.84 -1.73
N MET A 488 26.45 -4.76 -2.33
CA MET A 488 25.37 -4.03 -1.68
C MET A 488 24.08 -4.85 -1.74
N VAL A 489 23.65 -5.31 -0.58
CA VAL A 489 22.39 -6.02 -0.37
C VAL A 489 21.40 -5.02 0.25
N PRO A 490 20.44 -4.51 -0.52
CA PRO A 490 19.40 -3.64 0.03
C PRO A 490 18.59 -4.40 1.09
N THR A 491 18.08 -3.68 2.09
CA THR A 491 17.17 -4.26 3.10
C THR A 491 15.94 -4.83 2.42
N ALA A 492 15.40 -5.93 2.95
CA ALA A 492 14.14 -6.48 2.45
C ALA A 492 13.04 -5.42 2.53
N GLU A 493 12.49 -5.04 1.39
CA GLU A 493 11.33 -4.18 1.32
C GLU A 493 10.06 -4.92 1.73
N ASP A 494 9.03 -4.14 2.01
CA ASP A 494 7.68 -4.65 2.21
C ASP A 494 7.30 -5.60 1.05
N PRO A 495 6.99 -6.88 1.34
CA PRO A 495 6.60 -7.84 0.30
C PRO A 495 5.37 -7.37 -0.48
N TYR A 496 4.47 -6.60 0.14
CA TYR A 496 3.30 -6.02 -0.54
C TYR A 496 3.68 -4.89 -1.52
N LYS A 497 4.85 -4.26 -1.38
CA LYS A 497 5.36 -3.32 -2.38
C LYS A 497 6.01 -4.03 -3.56
N THR A 498 6.80 -5.06 -3.26
CA THR A 498 7.66 -5.73 -4.24
C THR A 498 7.03 -6.94 -4.92
N GLY A 499 5.89 -7.42 -4.43
CA GLY A 499 5.29 -8.67 -4.93
C GLY A 499 6.01 -9.92 -4.44
N ALA A 500 6.83 -9.83 -3.39
CA ALA A 500 7.44 -11.00 -2.78
C ALA A 500 6.42 -11.77 -1.91
N ASP A 501 6.73 -13.03 -1.56
CA ASP A 501 5.90 -13.83 -0.65
C ASP A 501 5.63 -13.08 0.65
N THR A 502 4.35 -12.79 0.91
CA THR A 502 3.87 -12.02 2.06
C THR A 502 3.84 -12.84 3.35
N GLY A 503 3.98 -14.16 3.27
CA GLY A 503 3.82 -15.05 4.42
C GLY A 503 2.36 -15.30 4.82
N ALA A 504 1.38 -14.79 4.05
CA ALA A 504 -0.03 -14.87 4.40
C ALA A 504 -0.58 -16.30 4.38
N ALA A 505 -0.23 -17.10 3.37
CA ALA A 505 -0.69 -18.49 3.24
C ALA A 505 -0.18 -19.42 4.36
N GLN A 506 0.89 -19.04 5.06
CA GLN A 506 1.48 -19.77 6.17
C GLN A 506 0.84 -19.42 7.53
N GLN A 507 -0.01 -18.39 7.60
CA GLN A 507 -0.75 -18.07 8.82
C GLN A 507 -1.78 -19.16 9.13
N THR A 508 -1.92 -19.50 10.41
CA THR A 508 -2.87 -20.52 10.87
C THR A 508 -4.24 -19.92 11.17
N ALA A 509 -5.30 -20.65 10.88
CA ALA A 509 -6.64 -20.39 11.39
C ALA A 509 -7.23 -21.68 11.96
N SER A 510 -8.12 -21.54 12.95
CA SER A 510 -8.93 -22.62 13.53
C SER A 510 -10.39 -22.23 13.56
N VAL A 511 -11.27 -23.18 13.26
CA VAL A 511 -12.70 -22.92 13.14
C VAL A 511 -13.46 -23.89 14.04
N GLU A 512 -14.38 -23.37 14.84
CA GLU A 512 -15.27 -24.20 15.65
C GLU A 512 -16.42 -24.76 14.79
N GLN A 513 -16.88 -25.98 15.13
CA GLN A 513 -18.03 -26.57 14.44
C GLN A 513 -19.33 -25.98 14.96
N VAL A 514 -20.22 -25.63 14.05
CA VAL A 514 -21.53 -25.06 14.37
C VAL A 514 -22.61 -26.14 14.23
N PRO A 515 -23.32 -26.53 15.32
CA PRO A 515 -24.31 -27.61 15.28
C PRO A 515 -25.46 -27.42 14.28
N THR A 516 -25.79 -26.18 13.95
CA THR A 516 -26.86 -25.80 13.01
C THR A 516 -26.37 -25.72 11.55
N VAL A 517 -25.05 -25.74 11.31
CA VAL A 517 -24.48 -25.81 9.96
C VAL A 517 -24.28 -27.26 9.55
N THR A 518 -24.95 -27.65 8.46
CA THR A 518 -24.99 -29.01 7.92
C THR A 518 -24.48 -29.04 6.49
N GLU A 519 -24.29 -30.22 5.91
CA GLU A 519 -23.86 -30.37 4.50
C GLU A 519 -24.79 -29.60 3.52
N ASP A 520 -26.08 -29.47 3.82
CA ASP A 520 -27.06 -28.79 2.98
C ASP A 520 -27.06 -27.25 3.14
N THR A 521 -26.45 -26.71 4.21
CA THR A 521 -26.34 -25.26 4.43
C THR A 521 -25.55 -24.62 3.28
N ILE A 522 -26.04 -23.48 2.78
CA ILE A 522 -25.36 -22.72 1.73
C ILE A 522 -24.05 -22.15 2.27
N ARG A 523 -22.96 -22.56 1.64
CA ARG A 523 -21.60 -22.04 1.84
C ARG A 523 -21.10 -21.61 0.47
N GLY A 524 -21.48 -20.40 0.10
CA GLY A 524 -21.31 -19.88 -1.23
C GLY A 524 -20.10 -18.97 -1.39
N ALA A 525 -19.67 -18.79 -2.63
CA ALA A 525 -18.68 -17.80 -3.03
C ALA A 525 -19.09 -17.11 -4.34
N ASP A 526 -19.00 -15.78 -4.41
CA ASP A 526 -19.06 -15.02 -5.67
C ASP A 526 -17.67 -14.94 -6.27
N VAL A 527 -17.47 -15.52 -7.47
CA VAL A 527 -16.15 -15.56 -8.13
C VAL A 527 -16.20 -14.98 -9.53
N SER A 528 -17.05 -13.98 -9.75
CA SER A 528 -17.32 -13.54 -11.12
C SER A 528 -16.09 -12.89 -11.80
N SER A 529 -15.12 -12.37 -11.04
CA SER A 529 -13.83 -11.91 -11.57
C SER A 529 -12.93 -13.03 -12.14
N TYR A 530 -13.21 -14.30 -11.84
CA TYR A 530 -12.30 -15.43 -12.08
C TYR A 530 -11.85 -15.58 -13.54
N GLU A 531 -12.79 -15.56 -14.50
CA GLU A 531 -12.45 -15.82 -15.89
C GLU A 531 -11.53 -14.73 -16.47
N ALA A 532 -11.73 -13.46 -16.09
CA ALA A 532 -10.87 -12.35 -16.48
C ALA A 532 -9.45 -12.51 -15.92
N LEU A 533 -9.32 -12.80 -14.63
CA LEU A 533 -8.03 -13.04 -13.97
C LEU A 533 -7.30 -14.24 -14.59
N TYR A 534 -8.01 -15.35 -14.83
CA TYR A 534 -7.42 -16.54 -15.44
C TYR A 534 -6.90 -16.27 -16.86
N LYS A 535 -7.66 -15.51 -17.68
CA LYS A 535 -7.22 -15.09 -19.03
C LYS A 535 -6.02 -14.13 -18.99
N ALA A 536 -5.92 -13.29 -17.97
CA ALA A 536 -4.79 -12.38 -17.75
C ALA A 536 -3.52 -13.10 -17.25
N GLY A 537 -3.63 -14.36 -16.82
CA GLY A 537 -2.49 -15.20 -16.42
C GLY A 537 -2.46 -15.58 -14.95
N VAL A 538 -3.41 -15.11 -14.14
CA VAL A 538 -3.53 -15.49 -12.72
C VAL A 538 -3.82 -16.98 -12.61
N ARG A 539 -3.20 -17.64 -11.64
CA ARG A 539 -3.35 -19.07 -11.37
C ARG A 539 -3.56 -19.30 -9.89
N PHE A 540 -4.47 -20.21 -9.56
CA PHE A 540 -4.78 -20.60 -8.20
C PHE A 540 -4.22 -21.99 -7.92
N LYS A 541 -3.76 -22.19 -6.69
CA LYS A 541 -3.19 -23.46 -6.24
C LYS A 541 -4.02 -24.06 -5.12
N ASN A 542 -3.95 -25.38 -4.98
CA ASN A 542 -4.46 -26.06 -3.78
C ASN A 542 -3.43 -25.98 -2.63
N PHE A 543 -3.78 -26.50 -1.45
CA PHE A 543 -2.89 -26.52 -0.28
C PHE A 543 -1.61 -27.36 -0.46
N ASP A 544 -1.56 -28.23 -1.47
CA ASP A 544 -0.35 -28.98 -1.86
C ASP A 544 0.55 -28.20 -2.85
N GLY A 545 0.17 -26.97 -3.20
CA GLY A 545 0.90 -26.11 -4.13
C GLY A 545 0.69 -26.45 -5.62
N GLN A 546 -0.32 -27.25 -5.96
CA GLN A 546 -0.62 -27.62 -7.34
C GLN A 546 -1.65 -26.68 -7.96
N GLU A 547 -1.39 -26.20 -9.18
CA GLU A 547 -2.33 -25.39 -9.96
C GLU A 547 -3.59 -26.20 -10.29
N GLU A 548 -4.77 -25.65 -9.98
CA GLU A 548 -6.07 -26.26 -10.25
C GLU A 548 -7.14 -25.21 -10.63
N SER A 549 -8.30 -25.67 -11.10
CA SER A 549 -9.48 -24.80 -11.26
C SER A 549 -9.87 -24.18 -9.91
N LEU A 550 -10.18 -22.88 -9.90
CA LEU A 550 -10.67 -22.20 -8.70
C LEU A 550 -11.92 -22.87 -8.14
N PHE A 551 -12.84 -23.28 -9.03
CA PHE A 551 -14.07 -23.98 -8.64
C PHE A 551 -13.78 -25.30 -7.93
N LYS A 552 -12.77 -26.06 -8.37
CA LYS A 552 -12.36 -27.29 -7.70
C LYS A 552 -11.77 -27.02 -6.32
N ILE A 553 -10.88 -26.02 -6.22
CA ILE A 553 -10.25 -25.65 -4.95
C ILE A 553 -11.31 -25.23 -3.93
N LEU A 554 -12.29 -24.41 -4.33
CA LEU A 554 -13.40 -24.00 -3.47
C LEU A 554 -14.26 -25.21 -3.05
N HIS A 555 -14.66 -26.07 -4.00
CA HIS A 555 -15.43 -27.28 -3.72
C HIS A 555 -14.74 -28.20 -2.70
N ASP A 556 -13.46 -28.50 -2.90
CA ASP A 556 -12.72 -29.43 -2.03
C ASP A 556 -12.56 -28.89 -0.60
N ASN A 557 -12.70 -27.57 -0.43
CA ASN A 557 -12.68 -26.84 0.83
C ASN A 557 -14.08 -26.46 1.34
N GLY A 558 -15.15 -27.11 0.86
CA GLY A 558 -16.48 -27.08 1.48
C GLY A 558 -17.45 -26.04 0.93
N VAL A 559 -17.04 -25.25 -0.08
CA VAL A 559 -17.95 -24.39 -0.84
C VAL A 559 -18.86 -25.27 -1.69
N ASN A 560 -20.17 -25.10 -1.57
CA ASN A 560 -21.17 -25.93 -2.27
C ASN A 560 -22.07 -25.11 -3.21
N TRP A 561 -21.91 -23.79 -3.23
CA TRP A 561 -22.60 -22.87 -4.13
C TRP A 561 -21.64 -21.84 -4.70
N VAL A 562 -21.92 -21.41 -5.93
CA VAL A 562 -21.29 -20.22 -6.51
C VAL A 562 -22.33 -19.18 -6.84
N ARG A 563 -22.02 -17.92 -6.56
CA ARG A 563 -22.77 -16.77 -7.05
C ARG A 563 -22.04 -16.19 -8.25
N LEU A 564 -22.79 -15.81 -9.29
CA LEU A 564 -22.24 -15.16 -10.47
C LEU A 564 -23.11 -13.97 -10.84
N ARG A 565 -22.55 -12.77 -10.85
CA ARG A 565 -23.23 -11.56 -11.35
C ARG A 565 -23.35 -11.61 -12.86
N LEU A 566 -24.40 -11.01 -13.40
CA LEU A 566 -24.67 -10.92 -14.83
C LEU A 566 -25.17 -9.52 -15.19
N PHE A 567 -24.40 -8.85 -16.04
CA PHE A 567 -24.76 -7.60 -16.68
C PHE A 567 -25.48 -7.84 -18.01
N ASN A 568 -26.25 -6.84 -18.45
CA ASN A 568 -26.96 -6.88 -19.73
C ASN A 568 -26.01 -6.75 -20.91
N ASP A 569 -25.17 -5.71 -20.91
CA ASP A 569 -24.20 -5.40 -21.95
C ASP A 569 -23.01 -4.60 -21.37
N PRO A 570 -21.99 -5.27 -20.76
CA PRO A 570 -20.89 -4.62 -20.04
C PRO A 570 -19.80 -4.01 -20.95
N TYR A 571 -20.21 -3.44 -22.09
CA TYR A 571 -19.33 -2.90 -23.11
C TYR A 571 -19.75 -1.51 -23.56
N ASP A 572 -18.77 -0.72 -24.03
CA ASP A 572 -19.05 0.47 -24.83
C ASP A 572 -19.43 0.14 -26.28
N GLU A 573 -19.75 1.16 -27.07
CA GLU A 573 -20.14 1.01 -28.49
C GLU A 573 -19.03 0.42 -29.38
N ASN A 574 -17.77 0.43 -28.92
CA ASN A 574 -16.62 -0.14 -29.63
C ASN A 574 -16.29 -1.58 -29.18
N GLY A 575 -17.06 -2.13 -28.23
CA GLY A 575 -16.81 -3.44 -27.65
C GLY A 575 -15.73 -3.45 -26.57
N ASN A 576 -15.34 -2.30 -26.02
CA ASN A 576 -14.42 -2.24 -24.89
C ASN A 576 -15.18 -2.56 -23.59
N SER A 577 -14.64 -3.47 -22.77
CA SER A 577 -15.26 -3.85 -21.50
C SER A 577 -15.25 -2.71 -20.48
N TYR A 578 -16.31 -2.60 -19.69
CA TYR A 578 -16.38 -1.71 -18.53
C TYR A 578 -15.56 -2.18 -17.32
N GLY A 579 -14.97 -3.37 -17.36
CA GLY A 579 -14.21 -3.97 -16.25
C GLY A 579 -15.02 -5.04 -15.51
N SER A 580 -14.67 -5.30 -14.24
CA SER A 580 -15.40 -6.20 -13.35
C SER A 580 -15.67 -7.59 -13.94
N GLY A 581 -14.64 -8.27 -14.45
CA GLY A 581 -14.77 -9.63 -15.00
C GLY A 581 -15.33 -9.69 -16.44
N THR A 582 -16.01 -8.64 -16.91
CA THR A 582 -16.84 -8.67 -18.12
C THR A 582 -17.93 -9.74 -18.03
N ASP A 583 -18.72 -9.66 -16.97
CA ASP A 583 -19.73 -10.67 -16.63
C ASP A 583 -20.98 -10.58 -17.52
N ASP A 584 -20.82 -10.96 -18.79
CA ASP A 584 -21.89 -11.14 -19.76
C ASP A 584 -22.45 -12.57 -19.75
N LEU A 585 -23.53 -12.81 -20.51
CA LEU A 585 -24.23 -14.10 -20.47
C LEU A 585 -23.33 -15.26 -20.90
N ASP A 586 -22.43 -15.06 -21.85
CA ASP A 586 -21.56 -16.12 -22.36
C ASP A 586 -20.46 -16.49 -21.35
N THR A 587 -19.80 -15.49 -20.78
CA THR A 587 -18.78 -15.63 -19.72
C THR A 587 -19.37 -16.28 -18.48
N VAL A 588 -20.50 -15.76 -17.99
CA VAL A 588 -21.17 -16.32 -16.81
C VAL A 588 -21.67 -17.75 -17.07
N THR A 589 -22.16 -18.07 -18.26
CA THR A 589 -22.58 -19.44 -18.59
C THR A 589 -21.41 -20.43 -18.56
N ARG A 590 -20.20 -20.03 -19.01
CA ARG A 590 -19.01 -20.88 -18.93
C ARG A 590 -18.63 -21.17 -17.48
N MET A 591 -18.53 -20.13 -16.67
CA MET A 591 -18.24 -20.25 -15.22
C MET A 591 -19.29 -21.11 -14.51
N ALA A 592 -20.58 -20.88 -14.76
CA ALA A 592 -21.68 -21.64 -14.17
C ALA A 592 -21.63 -23.13 -14.52
N LYS A 593 -21.26 -23.45 -15.77
CA LYS A 593 -21.11 -24.82 -16.23
C LYS A 593 -19.92 -25.51 -15.57
N GLU A 594 -18.80 -24.80 -15.42
CA GLU A 594 -17.62 -25.33 -14.71
C GLU A 594 -17.94 -25.59 -13.24
N ALA A 595 -18.60 -24.66 -12.55
CA ALA A 595 -19.06 -24.89 -11.17
C ALA A 595 -19.95 -26.14 -11.04
N THR A 596 -20.86 -26.32 -12.00
CA THR A 596 -21.73 -27.52 -12.05
C THR A 596 -20.93 -28.82 -12.23
N GLN A 597 -19.81 -28.80 -12.96
CA GLN A 597 -18.96 -29.99 -13.14
C GLN A 597 -18.34 -30.46 -11.82
N TYR A 598 -18.11 -29.54 -10.89
CA TYR A 598 -17.62 -29.82 -9.54
C TYR A 598 -18.76 -30.00 -8.53
N GLY A 599 -20.02 -30.12 -8.97
CA GLY A 599 -21.16 -30.39 -8.09
C GLY A 599 -21.62 -29.20 -7.24
N MET A 600 -21.19 -27.98 -7.59
CA MET A 600 -21.66 -26.76 -6.93
C MET A 600 -22.93 -26.25 -7.61
N LYS A 601 -23.89 -25.79 -6.80
CA LYS A 601 -25.09 -25.11 -7.30
C LYS A 601 -24.79 -23.67 -7.67
N VAL A 602 -25.54 -23.12 -8.62
CA VAL A 602 -25.38 -21.74 -9.09
C VAL A 602 -26.51 -20.85 -8.57
N LEU A 603 -26.12 -19.72 -7.96
CA LEU A 603 -26.94 -18.53 -7.78
C LEU A 603 -26.58 -17.54 -8.89
N LEU A 604 -27.51 -17.28 -9.80
CA LEU A 604 -27.30 -16.30 -10.87
C LEU A 604 -27.89 -14.95 -10.45
N ASP A 605 -27.05 -13.92 -10.41
CA ASP A 605 -27.45 -12.57 -10.03
C ASP A 605 -27.67 -11.66 -11.24
N LEU A 606 -28.94 -11.39 -11.55
CA LEU A 606 -29.33 -10.54 -12.66
C LEU A 606 -29.33 -9.09 -12.21
N HIS A 607 -28.32 -8.32 -12.60
CA HIS A 607 -28.21 -6.91 -12.20
C HIS A 607 -29.27 -6.01 -12.86
N TYR A 608 -29.76 -6.40 -14.05
CA TYR A 608 -30.64 -5.57 -14.89
C TYR A 608 -30.05 -4.18 -15.17
N ASN A 609 -28.73 -4.14 -15.39
CA ASN A 609 -27.95 -2.97 -15.75
C ASN A 609 -26.74 -3.41 -16.59
N ASP A 610 -26.12 -2.47 -17.29
CA ASP A 610 -24.92 -2.75 -18.10
C ASP A 610 -23.63 -2.75 -17.27
N PHE A 611 -23.67 -2.15 -16.07
CA PHE A 611 -22.56 -2.21 -15.11
C PHE A 611 -23.12 -2.08 -13.68
N TYR A 612 -22.25 -1.93 -12.67
CA TYR A 612 -22.65 -1.85 -11.27
C TYR A 612 -23.90 -0.98 -11.04
N ALA A 613 -24.82 -1.49 -10.23
CA ALA A 613 -26.17 -0.97 -10.08
C ALA A 613 -26.26 0.28 -9.19
N SER A 614 -25.14 0.96 -8.88
CA SER A 614 -25.07 2.13 -7.98
C SER A 614 -25.99 3.29 -8.38
N SER A 615 -26.43 3.32 -9.64
CA SER A 615 -27.31 4.33 -10.20
C SER A 615 -28.67 3.82 -10.67
N TRP A 616 -29.00 2.53 -10.47
CA TRP A 616 -30.28 1.90 -10.82
C TRP A 616 -30.75 2.23 -12.24
N ARG A 617 -29.82 2.39 -13.17
CA ARG A 617 -30.07 2.85 -14.54
C ARG A 617 -30.75 1.76 -15.36
N THR A 618 -31.35 2.17 -16.47
CA THR A 618 -31.73 1.21 -17.51
C THR A 618 -30.47 0.80 -18.28
N PRO A 619 -30.35 -0.48 -18.67
CA PRO A 619 -29.41 -0.91 -19.71
C PRO A 619 -29.49 0.01 -20.94
N LYS A 620 -28.37 0.19 -21.65
CA LYS A 620 -28.28 1.03 -22.85
C LYS A 620 -29.38 0.69 -23.87
N ALA A 621 -29.64 -0.60 -24.06
CA ALA A 621 -30.67 -1.11 -24.97
C ALA A 621 -32.11 -0.71 -24.59
N TRP A 622 -32.36 -0.37 -23.32
CA TRP A 622 -33.71 -0.07 -22.79
C TRP A 622 -33.88 1.40 -22.44
N LYS A 623 -32.90 2.24 -22.80
CA LYS A 623 -32.93 3.67 -22.52
C LYS A 623 -34.14 4.33 -23.19
N GLY A 624 -34.95 5.03 -22.38
CA GLY A 624 -36.15 5.72 -22.85
C GLY A 624 -37.40 4.84 -22.95
N HIS A 625 -37.32 3.56 -22.60
CA HIS A 625 -38.48 2.68 -22.50
C HIS A 625 -39.39 3.10 -21.32
N ASN A 626 -40.71 3.05 -21.55
CA ASN A 626 -41.69 3.25 -20.48
C ASN A 626 -41.89 1.95 -19.67
N LEU A 627 -42.61 2.03 -18.54
CA LEU A 627 -42.81 0.89 -17.63
C LEU A 627 -43.34 -0.39 -18.32
N ASN A 628 -44.23 -0.31 -19.30
CA ASN A 628 -44.75 -1.50 -19.98
C ASN A 628 -43.71 -2.15 -20.91
N GLN A 629 -42.87 -1.32 -21.53
CA GLN A 629 -41.73 -1.80 -22.31
C GLN A 629 -40.73 -2.47 -21.38
N LEU A 630 -40.34 -1.81 -20.27
CA LEU A 630 -39.40 -2.36 -19.29
C LEU A 630 -39.87 -3.70 -18.71
N LYS A 631 -41.17 -3.85 -18.43
CA LYS A 631 -41.77 -5.14 -18.02
C LYS A 631 -41.54 -6.25 -19.06
N THR A 632 -41.69 -5.92 -20.34
CA THR A 632 -41.44 -6.85 -21.44
C THR A 632 -39.95 -7.16 -21.54
N ASP A 633 -39.10 -6.14 -21.46
CA ASP A 633 -37.65 -6.29 -21.56
C ASP A 633 -37.08 -7.18 -20.44
N VAL A 634 -37.52 -6.96 -19.20
CA VAL A 634 -37.14 -7.78 -18.04
C VAL A 634 -37.60 -9.23 -18.21
N TYR A 635 -38.84 -9.48 -18.65
CA TYR A 635 -39.32 -10.84 -18.90
C TYR A 635 -38.51 -11.55 -19.99
N ASP A 636 -38.30 -10.89 -21.13
CA ASP A 636 -37.64 -11.49 -22.29
C ASP A 636 -36.14 -11.73 -22.04
N PHE A 637 -35.45 -10.78 -21.41
CA PHE A 637 -34.06 -10.96 -20.98
C PHE A 637 -33.92 -12.15 -20.05
N THR A 638 -34.72 -12.18 -18.98
CA THR A 638 -34.67 -13.26 -17.98
C THR A 638 -34.98 -14.60 -18.62
N LYS A 639 -36.00 -14.66 -19.48
CA LYS A 639 -36.33 -15.88 -20.25
C LYS A 639 -35.14 -16.37 -21.07
N ASN A 640 -34.47 -15.49 -21.80
CA ASN A 640 -33.31 -15.85 -22.62
C ASN A 640 -32.17 -16.40 -21.76
N VAL A 641 -31.88 -15.75 -20.63
CA VAL A 641 -30.87 -16.19 -19.68
C VAL A 641 -31.21 -17.58 -19.12
N MET A 642 -32.45 -17.79 -18.64
CA MET A 642 -32.88 -19.08 -18.10
C MET A 642 -32.78 -20.21 -19.14
N GLN A 643 -33.23 -19.96 -20.37
CA GLN A 643 -33.11 -20.93 -21.45
C GLN A 643 -31.65 -21.26 -21.78
N THR A 644 -30.78 -20.25 -21.76
CA THR A 644 -29.34 -20.44 -22.00
C THR A 644 -28.70 -21.31 -20.91
N MET A 645 -28.99 -21.05 -19.63
CA MET A 645 -28.48 -21.84 -18.52
C MET A 645 -28.96 -23.29 -18.58
N VAL A 646 -30.26 -23.51 -18.82
CA VAL A 646 -30.86 -24.85 -18.96
C VAL A 646 -30.25 -25.62 -20.13
N ASN A 647 -30.11 -24.96 -21.29
CA ASN A 647 -29.54 -25.59 -22.49
C ASN A 647 -28.07 -26.00 -22.31
N ASN A 648 -27.34 -25.34 -21.40
CA ASN A 648 -25.96 -25.64 -21.07
C ASN A 648 -25.79 -26.59 -19.87
N GLY A 649 -26.90 -27.07 -19.29
CA GLY A 649 -26.89 -28.06 -18.21
C GLY A 649 -26.36 -27.51 -16.88
N VAL A 650 -26.54 -26.21 -16.62
CA VAL A 650 -26.17 -25.57 -15.36
C VAL A 650 -27.09 -26.04 -14.23
N ASP A 651 -26.51 -26.41 -13.07
CA ASP A 651 -27.27 -26.72 -11.84
C ASP A 651 -27.73 -25.41 -11.17
N LEU A 652 -28.74 -24.80 -11.78
CA LEU A 652 -29.27 -23.49 -11.38
C LEU A 652 -30.19 -23.63 -10.16
N GLY A 653 -29.62 -23.40 -8.97
CA GLY A 653 -30.33 -23.52 -7.70
C GLY A 653 -31.12 -22.27 -7.31
N MET A 654 -30.64 -21.09 -7.66
CA MET A 654 -31.25 -19.81 -7.30
C MET A 654 -31.01 -18.74 -8.38
N VAL A 655 -31.97 -17.83 -8.55
CA VAL A 655 -31.83 -16.65 -9.41
C VAL A 655 -32.26 -15.42 -8.64
N GLN A 656 -31.36 -14.44 -8.58
CA GLN A 656 -31.56 -13.18 -7.87
C GLN A 656 -32.06 -12.10 -8.84
N LEU A 657 -33.14 -11.43 -8.43
CA LEU A 657 -33.81 -10.37 -9.18
C LEU A 657 -33.29 -9.00 -8.74
N GLY A 658 -32.26 -8.50 -9.42
CA GLY A 658 -31.59 -7.26 -9.05
C GLY A 658 -30.59 -7.47 -7.93
N ASN A 659 -29.53 -6.66 -7.95
CA ASN A 659 -28.54 -6.58 -6.89
C ASN A 659 -28.83 -5.38 -5.98
N GLU A 660 -28.72 -5.47 -4.65
CA GLU A 660 -28.85 -4.36 -3.69
C GLU A 660 -29.98 -3.33 -3.96
N SER A 661 -31.17 -3.77 -4.38
CA SER A 661 -32.20 -2.94 -5.04
C SER A 661 -32.99 -1.99 -4.11
N ASN A 662 -32.32 -1.37 -3.15
CA ASN A 662 -32.85 -0.48 -2.11
C ASN A 662 -33.41 0.83 -2.67
N SER A 663 -32.92 1.30 -3.81
CA SER A 663 -33.39 2.57 -4.39
C SER A 663 -34.01 2.41 -5.77
N GLY A 664 -34.09 1.18 -6.29
CA GLY A 664 -34.75 0.92 -7.56
C GLY A 664 -34.23 -0.31 -8.30
N LEU A 665 -34.76 -0.50 -9.51
CA LEU A 665 -34.35 -1.53 -10.46
C LEU A 665 -34.64 -1.01 -11.86
N CYS A 666 -33.64 -1.06 -12.77
CA CYS A 666 -33.84 -0.81 -14.20
C CYS A 666 -34.61 0.51 -14.49
N GLY A 667 -34.15 1.62 -13.91
CA GLY A 667 -34.73 2.97 -14.06
C GLY A 667 -36.01 3.23 -13.27
N VAL A 668 -36.58 2.23 -12.60
CA VAL A 668 -37.72 2.40 -11.69
C VAL A 668 -37.20 2.58 -10.27
N THR A 669 -37.28 3.80 -9.74
CA THR A 669 -36.77 4.15 -8.42
C THR A 669 -37.81 3.96 -7.32
N VAL A 670 -37.38 3.63 -6.11
CA VAL A 670 -38.20 3.58 -4.90
C VAL A 670 -37.56 4.40 -3.78
N SER A 671 -38.38 4.90 -2.86
CA SER A 671 -37.94 5.66 -1.68
C SER A 671 -38.49 5.05 -0.40
N TYR A 672 -37.63 4.92 0.60
CA TYR A 672 -38.00 4.47 1.93
C TYR A 672 -38.67 5.61 2.72
N TRP A 673 -39.58 5.25 3.62
CA TRP A 673 -40.23 6.14 4.58
C TRP A 673 -41.12 7.26 3.99
N ASP A 674 -41.33 7.31 2.67
CA ASP A 674 -42.25 8.24 2.01
C ASP A 674 -43.53 7.54 1.52
N ASN A 675 -44.60 7.65 2.31
CA ASN A 675 -45.89 7.04 1.99
C ASN A 675 -46.58 7.66 0.76
N ALA A 676 -46.13 8.83 0.26
CA ALA A 676 -46.65 9.42 -0.98
C ALA A 676 -46.19 8.67 -2.25
N LYS A 677 -45.24 7.73 -2.11
CA LYS A 677 -44.60 6.98 -3.20
C LYS A 677 -45.10 5.54 -3.37
N ASP A 678 -46.30 5.22 -2.85
CA ASP A 678 -46.91 3.89 -2.93
C ASP A 678 -46.94 3.30 -4.35
N GLN A 679 -47.19 4.15 -5.36
CA GLN A 679 -47.23 3.74 -6.77
C GLN A 679 -45.86 3.35 -7.33
N GLU A 680 -44.77 3.95 -6.86
CA GLU A 680 -43.40 3.62 -7.28
C GLU A 680 -43.03 2.22 -6.80
N TRP A 681 -43.35 1.89 -5.54
CA TRP A 681 -43.22 0.54 -5.00
C TRP A 681 -44.05 -0.49 -5.75
N LYS A 682 -45.27 -0.14 -6.18
CA LYS A 682 -46.07 -1.02 -7.05
C LYS A 682 -45.36 -1.28 -8.37
N ASN A 683 -44.86 -0.23 -9.03
CA ASN A 683 -44.20 -0.35 -10.33
C ASN A 683 -42.94 -1.22 -10.24
N PHE A 684 -42.16 -1.04 -9.17
CA PHE A 684 -40.98 -1.84 -8.86
C PHE A 684 -41.31 -3.33 -8.65
N VAL A 685 -42.32 -3.64 -7.82
CA VAL A 685 -42.79 -5.01 -7.61
C VAL A 685 -43.35 -5.63 -8.89
N ASP A 686 -44.11 -4.88 -9.68
CA ASP A 686 -44.61 -5.38 -10.96
C ASP A 686 -43.46 -5.73 -11.92
N LEU A 687 -42.36 -4.96 -11.90
CA LEU A 687 -41.18 -5.22 -12.74
C LEU A 687 -40.45 -6.50 -12.30
N MET A 688 -40.18 -6.64 -11.00
CA MET A 688 -39.59 -7.87 -10.45
C MET A 688 -40.46 -9.11 -10.70
N ASN A 689 -41.79 -8.97 -10.65
CA ASN A 689 -42.71 -10.08 -10.94
C ASN A 689 -42.59 -10.59 -12.38
N GLU A 690 -42.24 -9.76 -13.36
CA GLU A 690 -42.01 -10.23 -14.73
C GLU A 690 -40.73 -11.07 -14.84
N GLY A 691 -39.66 -10.69 -14.12
CA GLY A 691 -38.46 -11.52 -13.99
C GLY A 691 -38.76 -12.84 -13.28
N SER A 692 -39.46 -12.78 -12.14
CA SER A 692 -39.90 -13.97 -11.40
C SER A 692 -40.72 -14.92 -12.28
N LYS A 693 -41.71 -14.40 -13.01
CA LYS A 693 -42.54 -15.18 -13.94
C LYS A 693 -41.72 -15.88 -15.02
N ALA A 694 -40.70 -15.23 -15.57
CA ALA A 694 -39.79 -15.86 -16.52
C ALA A 694 -38.97 -16.99 -15.87
N ILE A 695 -38.44 -16.78 -14.66
CA ILE A 695 -37.73 -17.82 -13.89
C ILE A 695 -38.65 -19.02 -13.64
N ARG A 696 -39.85 -18.80 -13.09
CA ARG A 696 -40.84 -19.87 -12.83
C ARG A 696 -41.18 -20.69 -14.08
N GLN A 697 -41.18 -20.06 -15.25
CA GLN A 697 -41.57 -20.70 -16.50
C GLN A 697 -40.43 -21.47 -17.18
N TYR A 698 -39.19 -20.98 -17.10
CA TYR A 698 -38.08 -21.47 -17.94
C TYR A 698 -36.88 -22.00 -17.17
N ALA A 699 -36.74 -21.73 -15.87
CA ALA A 699 -35.68 -22.31 -15.05
C ALA A 699 -35.97 -23.79 -14.71
N PRO A 700 -34.97 -24.57 -14.27
CA PRO A 700 -35.19 -25.90 -13.70
C PRO A 700 -36.26 -25.89 -12.59
N LYS A 701 -37.02 -26.99 -12.49
CA LYS A 701 -37.98 -27.13 -11.39
C LYS A 701 -37.23 -27.15 -10.06
N GLY A 702 -37.63 -26.28 -9.14
CA GLY A 702 -37.00 -26.13 -7.83
C GLY A 702 -36.00 -24.98 -7.73
N THR A 703 -35.72 -24.27 -8.82
CA THR A 703 -34.95 -23.02 -8.77
C THR A 703 -35.69 -21.97 -7.93
N LYS A 704 -35.00 -21.44 -6.92
CA LYS A 704 -35.52 -20.40 -6.03
C LYS A 704 -35.41 -19.02 -6.66
N VAL A 705 -36.39 -18.16 -6.41
CA VAL A 705 -36.36 -16.74 -6.79
C VAL A 705 -35.95 -15.91 -5.59
N ALA A 706 -34.84 -15.19 -5.68
CA ALA A 706 -34.32 -14.33 -4.63
C ALA A 706 -34.47 -12.85 -4.99
N VAL A 707 -34.54 -12.00 -3.96
CA VAL A 707 -34.39 -10.54 -4.06
C VAL A 707 -33.23 -10.11 -3.17
N HIS A 708 -32.47 -9.08 -3.53
CA HIS A 708 -31.31 -8.65 -2.75
C HIS A 708 -31.38 -7.18 -2.32
N PHE A 709 -31.12 -6.92 -1.04
CA PHE A 709 -31.09 -5.60 -0.42
C PHE A 709 -29.84 -5.41 0.46
N MET A 710 -29.34 -4.17 0.47
CA MET A 710 -28.12 -3.73 1.15
C MET A 710 -28.33 -3.20 2.57
N TYR A 711 -29.45 -2.52 2.85
CA TYR A 711 -29.75 -2.03 4.20
C TYR A 711 -29.89 -3.19 5.18
N THR A 712 -29.02 -3.21 6.18
CA THR A 712 -28.87 -4.32 7.13
C THR A 712 -29.63 -4.11 8.44
N ASP A 713 -30.61 -3.20 8.47
CA ASP A 713 -31.46 -2.95 9.64
C ASP A 713 -32.85 -3.59 9.48
N SER A 714 -33.40 -4.07 10.61
CA SER A 714 -34.69 -4.77 10.62
C SER A 714 -35.86 -3.90 10.17
N GLY A 715 -35.79 -2.58 10.39
CA GLY A 715 -36.83 -1.62 9.99
C GLY A 715 -36.94 -1.49 8.48
N SER A 716 -35.80 -1.35 7.79
CA SER A 716 -35.74 -1.30 6.33
C SER A 716 -36.21 -2.61 5.69
N ALA A 717 -35.80 -3.76 6.23
CA ALA A 717 -36.29 -5.05 5.77
C ALA A 717 -37.81 -5.15 5.93
N ASP A 718 -38.35 -4.79 7.10
CA ASP A 718 -39.79 -4.78 7.35
C ASP A 718 -40.54 -3.86 6.38
N PHE A 719 -39.98 -2.70 6.09
CA PHE A 719 -40.57 -1.74 5.16
C PHE A 719 -40.71 -2.32 3.75
N ALA A 720 -39.63 -2.84 3.17
CA ALA A 720 -39.65 -3.43 1.84
C ALA A 720 -40.58 -4.66 1.76
N LEU A 721 -40.50 -5.55 2.75
CA LEU A 721 -41.30 -6.78 2.79
C LEU A 721 -42.80 -6.50 2.93
N ASN A 722 -43.20 -5.43 3.62
CA ASN A 722 -44.58 -4.97 3.65
C ASN A 722 -45.10 -4.62 2.25
N TYR A 723 -44.31 -3.93 1.42
CA TYR A 723 -44.67 -3.62 0.03
C TYR A 723 -44.71 -4.86 -0.84
N PHE A 724 -43.76 -5.79 -0.68
CA PHE A 724 -43.74 -7.06 -1.41
C PHE A 724 -44.98 -7.89 -1.11
N LYS A 725 -45.40 -7.93 0.16
CA LYS A 725 -46.65 -8.59 0.58
C LYS A 725 -47.87 -7.87 0.02
N LYS A 726 -47.93 -6.54 0.09
CA LYS A 726 -49.04 -5.71 -0.40
C LYS A 726 -49.26 -5.91 -1.90
N TYR A 727 -48.18 -5.89 -2.68
CA TYR A 727 -48.21 -6.00 -4.14
C TYR A 727 -47.96 -7.41 -4.68
N LYS A 728 -47.84 -8.40 -3.79
CA LYS A 728 -47.75 -9.83 -4.11
C LYS A 728 -46.57 -10.14 -5.03
N LEU A 729 -45.38 -9.72 -4.63
CA LEU A 729 -44.15 -10.19 -5.27
C LEU A 729 -44.04 -11.71 -5.11
N ASP A 730 -43.85 -12.44 -6.21
CA ASP A 730 -43.53 -13.88 -6.20
C ASP A 730 -42.02 -14.06 -6.05
N TYR A 731 -41.59 -14.40 -4.84
CA TYR A 731 -40.20 -14.70 -4.50
C TYR A 731 -40.15 -15.68 -3.33
N ASP A 732 -39.03 -16.38 -3.19
CA ASP A 732 -38.78 -17.39 -2.16
C ASP A 732 -37.83 -16.86 -1.07
N VAL A 733 -36.72 -16.25 -1.49
CA VAL A 733 -35.60 -15.88 -0.62
C VAL A 733 -35.42 -14.36 -0.55
N TYR A 734 -35.24 -13.84 0.66
CA TYR A 734 -34.74 -12.49 0.89
C TYR A 734 -33.22 -12.57 1.13
N GLY A 735 -32.45 -12.04 0.19
CA GLY A 735 -31.00 -11.89 0.26
C GLY A 735 -30.63 -10.55 0.90
N SER A 736 -29.64 -10.58 1.80
CA SER A 736 -29.06 -9.37 2.38
C SER A 736 -27.56 -9.29 2.10
N THR A 737 -27.05 -8.09 1.85
CA THR A 737 -25.63 -7.77 2.09
C THR A 737 -25.39 -7.77 3.60
N TYR A 738 -24.21 -8.19 4.04
CA TYR A 738 -23.79 -8.02 5.43
C TYR A 738 -22.26 -7.98 5.53
N TYR A 739 -21.67 -6.78 5.54
CA TYR A 739 -20.24 -6.59 5.75
C TYR A 739 -20.00 -6.15 7.20
N PRO A 740 -19.36 -6.96 8.07
CA PRO A 740 -19.29 -6.65 9.50
C PRO A 740 -18.69 -5.26 9.80
N PHE A 741 -17.75 -4.79 9.00
CA PHE A 741 -17.09 -3.50 9.18
C PHE A 741 -18.00 -2.28 8.93
N TRP A 742 -19.08 -2.43 8.16
CA TRP A 742 -20.04 -1.36 7.89
C TRP A 742 -21.43 -1.62 8.50
N SER A 743 -21.82 -2.88 8.59
CA SER A 743 -23.14 -3.33 9.04
C SER A 743 -23.23 -3.44 10.56
N SER A 744 -22.12 -3.76 11.24
CA SER A 744 -22.11 -3.84 12.71
C SER A 744 -22.47 -2.51 13.36
N GLY A 745 -23.21 -2.55 14.46
CA GLY A 745 -23.70 -1.36 15.14
C GLY A 745 -24.95 -0.71 14.51
N SER A 746 -25.40 -1.20 13.35
CA SER A 746 -26.71 -0.85 12.80
C SER A 746 -27.84 -1.30 13.72
N ASP A 747 -29.04 -0.76 13.52
CA ASP A 747 -30.23 -1.14 14.29
C ASP A 747 -30.04 -1.04 15.83
N GLY A 748 -29.25 -0.04 16.26
CA GLY A 748 -28.96 0.26 17.66
C GLY A 748 -28.12 -0.80 18.40
N THR A 749 -27.38 -1.64 17.67
CA THR A 749 -26.50 -2.66 18.26
C THR A 749 -25.12 -2.09 18.63
N ASP A 750 -24.35 -2.78 19.47
CA ASP A 750 -22.97 -2.38 19.78
C ASP A 750 -22.01 -3.20 18.90
N ALA A 751 -21.44 -2.55 17.88
CA ALA A 751 -20.53 -3.16 16.92
C ALA A 751 -19.36 -3.94 17.56
N ASN A 752 -18.89 -3.52 18.74
CA ASN A 752 -17.72 -4.12 19.39
C ASN A 752 -18.07 -5.32 20.28
N GLN A 753 -19.33 -5.42 20.72
CA GLN A 753 -19.77 -6.47 21.65
C GLN A 753 -20.69 -7.49 20.99
N ASP A 754 -21.41 -7.07 19.95
CA ASP A 754 -22.40 -7.85 19.23
C ASP A 754 -22.38 -7.47 17.74
N PRO A 755 -21.31 -7.83 17.01
CA PRO A 755 -21.19 -7.48 15.60
C PRO A 755 -22.38 -8.01 14.81
N MET A 756 -22.80 -9.26 15.04
CA MET A 756 -23.89 -9.96 14.34
C MET A 756 -25.31 -9.54 14.77
N GLY A 757 -25.47 -8.72 15.80
CA GLY A 757 -26.77 -8.38 16.37
C GLY A 757 -27.78 -7.77 15.38
N ALA A 758 -27.29 -6.94 14.44
CA ALA A 758 -28.14 -6.35 13.41
C ALA A 758 -28.65 -7.42 12.41
N LEU A 759 -27.79 -8.37 12.05
CA LEU A 759 -28.14 -9.49 11.18
C LEU A 759 -29.23 -10.37 11.81
N ILE A 760 -29.09 -10.69 13.10
CA ILE A 760 -30.10 -11.47 13.86
C ILE A 760 -31.48 -10.79 13.77
N LYS A 761 -31.55 -9.49 14.06
CA LYS A 761 -32.83 -8.76 14.04
C LYS A 761 -33.44 -8.72 12.64
N LEU A 762 -32.62 -8.47 11.62
CA LEU A 762 -33.05 -8.46 10.23
C LEU A 762 -33.60 -9.82 9.82
N GLU A 763 -32.87 -10.89 10.08
CA GLU A 763 -33.27 -12.25 9.75
C GLU A 763 -34.59 -12.62 10.42
N GLN A 764 -34.74 -12.33 11.72
CA GLN A 764 -35.97 -12.62 12.46
C GLN A 764 -37.20 -11.92 11.85
N VAL A 765 -37.05 -10.71 11.32
CA VAL A 765 -38.14 -10.07 10.57
C VAL A 765 -38.50 -10.90 9.35
N VAL A 766 -37.53 -11.33 8.56
CA VAL A 766 -37.76 -12.14 7.35
C VAL A 766 -38.41 -13.50 7.70
N THR A 767 -37.79 -14.26 8.59
CA THR A 767 -38.11 -15.66 8.87
C THR A 767 -39.28 -15.80 9.82
N GLU A 768 -39.42 -14.94 10.83
CA GLU A 768 -40.49 -15.05 11.82
C GLU A 768 -41.76 -14.28 11.43
N LYS A 769 -41.64 -13.05 10.91
CA LYS A 769 -42.81 -12.21 10.57
C LYS A 769 -43.35 -12.49 9.17
N TYR A 770 -42.47 -12.60 8.18
CA TYR A 770 -42.89 -12.83 6.78
C TYR A 770 -42.86 -14.29 6.35
N LYS A 771 -42.23 -15.18 7.12
CA LYS A 771 -42.11 -16.62 6.82
C LYS A 771 -41.46 -16.86 5.45
N LYS A 772 -40.40 -16.10 5.17
CA LYS A 772 -39.58 -16.21 3.96
C LYS A 772 -38.22 -16.81 4.28
N GLU A 773 -37.63 -17.46 3.29
CA GLU A 773 -36.25 -17.94 3.41
C GLU A 773 -35.29 -16.75 3.39
N PHE A 774 -34.15 -16.90 4.08
CA PHE A 774 -33.16 -15.86 4.26
C PHE A 774 -31.76 -16.35 3.91
N ALA A 775 -30.97 -15.51 3.25
CA ALA A 775 -29.55 -15.76 3.01
C ALA A 775 -28.77 -14.44 3.05
N VAL A 776 -27.52 -14.50 3.50
CA VAL A 776 -26.55 -13.43 3.27
C VAL A 776 -25.93 -13.66 1.90
N VAL A 777 -26.12 -12.76 0.95
CA VAL A 777 -25.65 -12.97 -0.44
C VAL A 777 -24.36 -12.21 -0.77
N GLU A 778 -23.92 -11.31 0.12
CA GLU A 778 -22.61 -10.67 0.06
C GLU A 778 -22.06 -10.44 1.48
N PHE A 779 -20.89 -10.99 1.77
CA PHE A 779 -20.06 -10.64 2.92
C PHE A 779 -18.58 -10.91 2.62
N SER A 780 -17.66 -10.25 3.31
CA SER A 780 -16.23 -10.56 3.27
C SER A 780 -15.54 -9.95 4.49
N TYR A 781 -14.23 -10.19 4.62
CA TYR A 781 -13.42 -9.58 5.66
C TYR A 781 -11.94 -9.53 5.26
N PRO A 782 -11.22 -8.43 5.57
CA PRO A 782 -9.81 -8.33 5.24
C PRO A 782 -8.95 -9.27 6.10
N PHE A 783 -8.02 -9.97 5.45
CA PHE A 783 -6.97 -10.74 6.14
C PHE A 783 -5.72 -9.88 6.40
N THR A 784 -5.61 -8.74 5.72
CA THR A 784 -4.50 -7.78 5.81
C THR A 784 -5.00 -6.35 5.53
N GLU A 785 -4.28 -5.34 6.03
CA GLU A 785 -4.57 -3.92 5.73
C GLU A 785 -3.80 -3.42 4.48
N ASN A 786 -2.92 -4.25 3.94
CA ASN A 786 -2.04 -3.90 2.83
C ASN A 786 -2.68 -4.17 1.47
N ASP A 787 -2.38 -3.28 0.51
CA ASP A 787 -2.67 -3.43 -0.91
C ASP A 787 -1.60 -4.29 -1.60
N SER A 788 -2.02 -5.16 -2.51
CA SER A 788 -1.14 -6.06 -3.27
C SER A 788 -1.11 -5.80 -4.77
N ASP A 789 -1.85 -4.84 -5.33
CA ASP A 789 -1.91 -4.62 -6.79
C ASP A 789 -1.72 -3.16 -7.23
N GLY A 790 -1.67 -2.23 -6.29
CA GLY A 790 -1.50 -0.79 -6.54
C GLY A 790 -2.82 -0.06 -6.85
N GLY A 791 -3.94 -0.77 -6.81
CA GLY A 791 -5.29 -0.26 -6.77
C GLY A 791 -5.76 -0.09 -5.32
N SER A 792 -6.36 1.04 -5.00
CA SER A 792 -6.80 1.29 -3.62
C SER A 792 -7.89 0.31 -3.20
N ASN A 793 -7.60 -0.48 -2.15
CA ASN A 793 -8.59 -1.31 -1.48
C ASN A 793 -9.71 -0.48 -0.85
N ASN A 794 -10.93 -1.03 -0.83
CA ASN A 794 -12.08 -0.41 -0.15
C ASN A 794 -11.87 -0.28 1.37
N LEU A 795 -11.01 -1.14 1.93
CA LEU A 795 -10.57 -1.11 3.31
C LEU A 795 -9.05 -1.02 3.33
N SER A 796 -8.52 0.15 3.67
CA SER A 796 -7.08 0.42 3.73
C SER A 796 -6.71 1.12 5.03
N GLY A 797 -5.53 0.81 5.56
CA GLY A 797 -4.95 1.49 6.72
C GLY A 797 -5.44 1.00 8.10
N PRO A 798 -4.82 1.51 9.18
CA PRO A 798 -5.05 1.03 10.54
C PRO A 798 -6.48 1.30 11.02
N ASN A 799 -6.97 0.46 11.95
CA ASN A 799 -8.26 0.50 12.68
C ASN A 799 -8.53 1.80 13.50
N THR A 800 -8.12 2.96 12.98
CA THR A 800 -8.24 4.30 13.58
C THR A 800 -9.08 5.25 12.74
N ASP A 801 -9.44 4.89 11.50
CA ASP A 801 -10.42 5.64 10.73
C ASP A 801 -11.81 5.49 11.38
N LYS A 802 -12.52 6.61 11.55
CA LYS A 802 -13.84 6.64 12.17
C LYS A 802 -14.90 5.90 11.34
N ASN A 803 -14.64 5.66 10.05
CA ASN A 803 -15.57 5.02 9.13
C ASN A 803 -15.31 3.51 8.92
N ASN A 804 -14.12 3.01 9.26
CA ASN A 804 -13.75 1.59 9.15
C ASN A 804 -13.54 1.03 10.56
N LYS A 805 -14.60 0.50 11.15
CA LYS A 805 -14.50 -0.25 12.42
C LYS A 805 -14.32 -1.71 12.09
N TYR A 806 -13.18 -2.29 12.45
CA TYR A 806 -12.98 -3.74 12.32
C TYR A 806 -13.47 -4.44 13.60
N PRO A 807 -14.67 -5.07 13.61
CA PRO A 807 -15.15 -5.78 14.79
C PRO A 807 -14.37 -7.07 15.08
N TYR A 808 -13.68 -7.62 14.07
CA TYR A 808 -12.77 -8.76 14.18
C TYR A 808 -11.33 -8.32 13.93
N GLN A 809 -10.35 -9.13 14.35
CA GLN A 809 -8.95 -8.86 14.02
C GLN A 809 -8.74 -8.94 12.49
N VAL A 810 -8.03 -7.98 11.89
CA VAL A 810 -7.59 -8.08 10.49
C VAL A 810 -6.47 -9.13 10.42
N SER A 811 -6.83 -10.37 10.08
CA SER A 811 -5.94 -11.52 10.00
C SER A 811 -6.61 -12.69 9.28
N VAL A 812 -5.84 -13.72 8.91
CA VAL A 812 -6.39 -14.98 8.37
C VAL A 812 -7.34 -15.65 9.37
N GLN A 813 -7.09 -15.55 10.69
CA GLN A 813 -8.02 -16.04 11.71
C GLN A 813 -9.30 -15.21 11.75
N GLY A 814 -9.22 -13.88 11.76
CA GLY A 814 -10.42 -13.04 11.81
C GLY A 814 -11.29 -13.18 10.56
N GLN A 815 -10.69 -13.42 9.39
CA GLN A 815 -11.43 -13.78 8.19
C GLN A 815 -12.18 -15.11 8.36
N ALA A 816 -11.56 -16.11 9.00
CA ALA A 816 -12.21 -17.38 9.34
C ALA A 816 -13.35 -17.21 10.36
N ASP A 817 -13.16 -16.36 11.37
CA ASP A 817 -14.17 -16.04 12.39
C ASP A 817 -15.41 -15.39 11.75
N VAL A 818 -15.25 -14.49 10.78
CA VAL A 818 -16.38 -13.89 10.07
C VAL A 818 -17.16 -14.91 9.24
N ILE A 819 -16.47 -15.84 8.57
CA ILE A 819 -17.13 -16.94 7.83
C ILE A 819 -17.95 -17.80 8.81
N HIS A 820 -17.34 -18.17 9.94
CA HIS A 820 -17.98 -18.95 11.00
C HIS A 820 -19.23 -18.24 11.55
N ASP A 821 -19.08 -17.01 12.07
CA ASP A 821 -20.13 -16.29 12.78
C ASP A 821 -21.30 -15.92 11.87
N THR A 822 -21.03 -15.62 10.61
CA THR A 822 -22.09 -15.35 9.62
C THR A 822 -22.94 -16.61 9.37
N LEU A 823 -22.29 -17.77 9.17
CA LEU A 823 -23.00 -19.04 8.96
C LEU A 823 -23.75 -19.50 10.21
N GLU A 824 -23.15 -19.35 11.40
CA GLU A 824 -23.81 -19.63 12.67
C GLU A 824 -25.03 -18.76 12.88
N THR A 825 -24.89 -17.44 12.66
CA THR A 825 -25.98 -16.49 12.84
C THR A 825 -27.16 -16.85 11.96
N VAL A 826 -26.92 -17.01 10.64
CA VAL A 826 -27.98 -17.32 9.67
C VAL A 826 -28.67 -18.64 9.95
N THR A 827 -27.98 -19.63 10.52
CA THR A 827 -28.58 -20.95 10.77
C THR A 827 -29.20 -21.09 12.16
N SER A 828 -28.95 -20.14 13.07
CA SER A 828 -29.39 -20.22 14.47
C SER A 828 -30.42 -19.15 14.85
N ALA A 829 -30.41 -17.99 14.19
CA ALA A 829 -31.34 -16.89 14.49
C ALA A 829 -32.75 -17.14 13.93
N ASP A 830 -32.92 -18.10 13.02
CA ASP A 830 -34.21 -18.50 12.44
C ASP A 830 -35.17 -19.20 13.42
N GLY A 831 -34.77 -19.39 14.68
CA GLY A 831 -35.59 -20.00 15.73
C GLY A 831 -35.90 -21.48 15.51
N GLY A 832 -35.09 -22.19 14.72
CA GLY A 832 -35.28 -23.59 14.35
C GLY A 832 -36.33 -23.79 13.24
N THR A 833 -36.64 -22.73 12.48
CA THR A 833 -37.63 -22.80 11.38
C THR A 833 -37.09 -23.49 10.13
N GLY A 834 -35.76 -23.58 9.98
CA GLY A 834 -35.09 -24.08 8.77
C GLY A 834 -35.18 -23.11 7.59
N LEU A 835 -35.44 -21.83 7.85
CA LEU A 835 -35.59 -20.79 6.82
C LEU A 835 -34.29 -20.03 6.56
N GLY A 836 -33.33 -20.07 7.48
CA GLY A 836 -31.98 -19.55 7.27
C GLY A 836 -31.16 -20.49 6.39
N LEU A 837 -30.83 -20.07 5.18
CA LEU A 837 -30.23 -20.94 4.16
C LEU A 837 -28.69 -20.98 4.25
N GLY A 838 -28.05 -19.91 4.68
CA GLY A 838 -26.58 -19.77 4.74
C GLY A 838 -26.09 -18.46 4.10
N ALA A 839 -24.86 -18.46 3.60
CA ALA A 839 -24.19 -17.23 3.16
C ALA A 839 -23.30 -17.38 1.92
N PHE A 840 -23.05 -16.28 1.19
CA PHE A 840 -22.14 -16.19 0.05
C PHE A 840 -21.02 -15.16 0.30
N TYR A 841 -19.77 -15.63 0.29
CA TYR A 841 -18.60 -14.77 0.41
C TYR A 841 -18.36 -14.04 -0.91
N TRP A 842 -18.24 -12.72 -0.86
CA TRP A 842 -18.09 -11.88 -2.04
C TRP A 842 -16.61 -11.81 -2.46
N GLU A 843 -16.33 -12.22 -3.70
CA GLU A 843 -15.01 -12.15 -4.35
C GLU A 843 -13.84 -12.67 -3.50
N PRO A 844 -13.84 -13.97 -3.11
CA PRO A 844 -12.77 -14.54 -2.29
C PRO A 844 -11.46 -14.73 -3.06
N ALA A 845 -11.39 -14.37 -4.34
CA ALA A 845 -10.28 -14.67 -5.24
C ALA A 845 -9.90 -13.49 -6.16
N TRP A 846 -10.37 -12.28 -5.87
CA TRP A 846 -10.07 -11.09 -6.69
C TRP A 846 -8.71 -10.47 -6.36
N ILE A 847 -7.66 -11.23 -6.67
CA ILE A 847 -6.26 -10.92 -6.35
C ILE A 847 -5.56 -10.13 -7.47
N ALA A 848 -4.35 -9.64 -7.17
CA ALA A 848 -3.45 -8.98 -8.11
C ALA A 848 -3.18 -9.83 -9.37
N VAL A 849 -3.03 -9.18 -10.54
CA VAL A 849 -2.56 -9.86 -11.77
C VAL A 849 -1.04 -10.04 -11.72
N VAL A 850 -0.34 -8.98 -11.34
CA VAL A 850 1.09 -8.97 -10.99
C VAL A 850 1.18 -8.49 -9.54
N PRO A 851 1.58 -9.35 -8.59
CA PRO A 851 1.64 -8.99 -7.16
C PRO A 851 2.61 -7.85 -6.91
N GLY A 852 2.27 -6.95 -5.99
CA GLY A 852 3.05 -5.81 -5.52
C GLY A 852 2.53 -4.45 -6.00
N THR A 853 2.48 -3.47 -5.10
CA THR A 853 2.04 -2.10 -5.45
C THR A 853 3.00 -1.38 -6.41
N ASN A 854 4.26 -1.82 -6.53
CA ASN A 854 5.19 -1.33 -7.55
C ASN A 854 4.76 -1.69 -8.99
N HIS A 855 3.78 -2.60 -9.16
CA HIS A 855 3.27 -3.07 -10.45
C HIS A 855 1.93 -2.42 -10.83
N TRP A 856 1.54 -1.33 -10.16
CA TRP A 856 0.27 -0.62 -10.36
C TRP A 856 -0.06 -0.33 -11.84
N ALA A 857 0.95 0.06 -12.64
CA ALA A 857 0.74 0.48 -14.02
C ALA A 857 0.33 -0.69 -14.92
N VAL A 858 0.94 -1.86 -14.73
CA VAL A 858 0.60 -3.07 -15.49
C VAL A 858 -0.71 -3.67 -15.03
N ASN A 859 -0.99 -3.66 -13.72
CA ASN A 859 -2.29 -4.07 -13.18
C ASN A 859 -3.42 -3.17 -13.70
N LYS A 860 -3.18 -1.86 -13.79
CA LYS A 860 -4.11 -0.91 -14.41
C LYS A 860 -4.29 -1.16 -15.92
N ALA A 861 -3.25 -1.54 -16.64
CA ALA A 861 -3.37 -1.93 -18.05
C ALA A 861 -4.23 -3.20 -18.22
N TYR A 862 -3.99 -4.24 -17.40
CA TYR A 862 -4.84 -5.44 -17.37
C TYR A 862 -6.29 -5.13 -16.97
N ALA A 863 -6.50 -4.22 -16.01
CA ALA A 863 -7.85 -3.81 -15.62
C ALA A 863 -8.63 -3.22 -16.80
N ASN A 864 -7.95 -2.43 -17.64
CA ASN A 864 -8.54 -1.81 -18.81
C ASN A 864 -8.76 -2.78 -19.98
N ASP A 865 -7.78 -3.64 -20.26
CA ASP A 865 -7.75 -4.46 -21.48
C ASP A 865 -8.32 -5.88 -21.28
N ALA A 866 -8.24 -6.40 -20.06
CA ALA A 866 -8.66 -7.76 -19.70
C ALA A 866 -9.76 -7.78 -18.62
N ALA A 867 -10.26 -6.61 -18.20
CA ALA A 867 -11.33 -6.45 -17.21
C ALA A 867 -11.04 -7.09 -15.84
N THR A 868 -9.76 -7.13 -15.46
CA THR A 868 -9.32 -7.72 -14.19
C THR A 868 -9.51 -6.81 -12.98
N GLY A 869 -9.76 -5.52 -13.19
CA GLY A 869 -10.00 -4.55 -12.12
C GLY A 869 -11.47 -4.24 -11.92
N TRP A 870 -11.79 -3.48 -10.88
CA TRP A 870 -13.18 -3.16 -10.54
C TRP A 870 -13.89 -2.38 -11.65
N ALA A 871 -13.16 -1.56 -12.40
CA ALA A 871 -13.64 -0.85 -13.58
C ALA A 871 -12.51 -0.61 -14.59
N SER A 872 -12.87 -0.23 -15.81
CA SER A 872 -11.96 0.27 -16.84
C SER A 872 -12.19 1.75 -17.11
N SER A 873 -11.30 2.37 -17.88
CA SER A 873 -11.50 3.75 -18.36
C SER A 873 -12.77 3.91 -19.21
N TYR A 874 -13.24 2.82 -19.83
CA TYR A 874 -14.43 2.81 -20.68
C TYR A 874 -15.73 2.82 -19.88
N ALA A 875 -15.70 2.48 -18.58
CA ALA A 875 -16.87 2.50 -17.70
C ALA A 875 -17.52 3.89 -17.61
N LYS A 876 -16.77 4.97 -17.86
CA LYS A 876 -17.32 6.33 -17.96
C LYS A 876 -18.40 6.46 -19.04
N ASN A 877 -18.39 5.62 -20.08
CA ASN A 877 -19.45 5.61 -21.09
C ASN A 877 -20.79 5.09 -20.56
N ASN A 878 -20.77 4.24 -19.52
CA ASN A 878 -21.98 3.78 -18.83
C ASN A 878 -22.69 4.93 -18.11
N ASP A 879 -21.92 5.80 -17.45
CA ASP A 879 -22.42 7.03 -16.83
C ASP A 879 -21.42 8.18 -16.95
N PRO A 880 -21.52 8.99 -18.02
CA PRO A 880 -20.60 10.10 -18.25
C PRO A 880 -20.65 11.18 -17.17
N SER A 881 -21.71 11.20 -16.35
CA SER A 881 -21.88 12.16 -15.26
C SER A 881 -21.29 11.70 -13.92
N SER A 882 -21.02 10.40 -13.77
CA SER A 882 -20.47 9.86 -12.52
C SER A 882 -18.97 10.06 -12.46
N THR A 883 -18.49 10.66 -11.37
CA THR A 883 -17.05 10.74 -11.07
C THR A 883 -16.49 9.46 -10.46
N GLU A 884 -17.35 8.49 -10.11
CA GLU A 884 -16.96 7.19 -9.55
C GLU A 884 -15.97 6.47 -10.49
N TYR A 885 -16.27 6.46 -11.80
CA TYR A 885 -15.45 5.80 -12.81
C TYR A 885 -14.16 6.56 -13.16
N ASP A 886 -13.91 7.74 -12.59
CA ASP A 886 -12.61 8.42 -12.75
C ASP A 886 -11.52 7.72 -11.90
N ALA A 887 -11.93 6.99 -10.85
CA ALA A 887 -11.07 6.22 -9.97
C ALA A 887 -10.89 4.75 -10.41
N TRP A 888 -11.16 4.43 -11.69
CA TRP A 888 -10.98 3.09 -12.21
C TRP A 888 -9.52 2.60 -12.01
N SER A 889 -9.38 1.36 -11.56
CA SER A 889 -8.10 0.75 -11.18
C SER A 889 -8.21 -0.77 -11.22
N ALA A 890 -7.19 -1.46 -10.67
CA ALA A 890 -7.18 -2.89 -10.45
C ALA A 890 -8.22 -3.34 -9.39
N SER A 891 -7.99 -4.40 -8.65
CA SER A 891 -8.92 -4.85 -7.61
C SER A 891 -9.12 -3.74 -6.56
N GLY A 892 -10.28 -3.74 -5.91
CA GLY A 892 -10.52 -2.94 -4.71
C GLY A 892 -10.70 -3.82 -3.47
N TRP A 893 -10.39 -5.11 -3.59
CA TRP A 893 -10.75 -6.14 -2.61
C TRP A 893 -9.72 -7.26 -2.48
N ASP A 894 -8.52 -7.09 -3.02
CA ASP A 894 -7.47 -8.12 -2.98
C ASP A 894 -7.10 -8.51 -1.55
N ASN A 895 -7.16 -7.55 -0.61
CA ASN A 895 -6.89 -7.79 0.80
C ASN A 895 -7.98 -8.56 1.55
N GLN A 896 -9.09 -8.89 0.89
CA GLN A 896 -10.21 -9.67 1.43
C GLN A 896 -10.36 -11.04 0.75
N ALA A 897 -9.45 -11.38 -0.17
CA ALA A 897 -9.42 -12.73 -0.74
C ALA A 897 -9.13 -13.78 0.35
N VAL A 898 -9.58 -15.02 0.13
CA VAL A 898 -9.17 -16.21 0.90
C VAL A 898 -7.97 -16.92 0.24
N PHE A 899 -7.30 -16.20 -0.66
CA PHE A 899 -6.03 -16.55 -1.28
C PHE A 899 -5.05 -15.39 -1.05
N ASP A 900 -3.76 -15.70 -1.00
CA ASP A 900 -2.74 -14.66 -1.09
C ASP A 900 -2.66 -14.09 -2.52
N ASP A 901 -1.86 -13.03 -2.68
CA ASP A 901 -1.62 -12.35 -3.94
C ASP A 901 -0.96 -13.22 -5.02
N HIS A 902 -0.44 -14.40 -4.66
CA HIS A 902 0.14 -15.39 -5.57
C HIS A 902 -0.83 -16.55 -5.90
N GLY A 903 -2.08 -16.46 -5.46
CA GLY A 903 -3.10 -17.48 -5.67
C GLY A 903 -2.92 -18.74 -4.82
N ASN A 904 -2.15 -18.68 -3.72
CA ASN A 904 -2.08 -19.76 -2.75
C ASN A 904 -3.23 -19.62 -1.73
N PRO A 905 -3.88 -20.71 -1.31
CA PRO A 905 -5.04 -20.63 -0.44
C PRO A 905 -4.62 -20.28 1.00
N LEU A 906 -5.34 -19.34 1.61
CA LEU A 906 -5.21 -19.00 3.03
C LEU A 906 -5.92 -20.07 3.88
N GLN A 907 -5.50 -20.27 5.14
CA GLN A 907 -6.15 -21.23 6.03
C GLN A 907 -7.63 -20.91 6.29
N SER A 908 -8.03 -19.64 6.18
CA SER A 908 -9.43 -19.19 6.27
C SER A 908 -10.36 -19.86 5.25
N LEU A 909 -9.86 -20.29 4.09
CA LEU A 909 -10.64 -21.03 3.11
C LEU A 909 -11.20 -22.35 3.68
N LYS A 910 -10.51 -22.97 4.64
CA LYS A 910 -10.99 -24.20 5.28
C LYS A 910 -12.21 -23.99 6.15
N ALA A 911 -12.51 -22.74 6.53
CA ALA A 911 -13.67 -22.43 7.38
C ALA A 911 -14.99 -22.92 6.78
N PHE A 912 -15.15 -22.87 5.46
CA PHE A 912 -16.33 -23.41 4.79
C PHE A 912 -16.52 -24.92 5.05
N LYS A 913 -15.43 -25.68 5.19
CA LYS A 913 -15.52 -27.12 5.50
C LYS A 913 -15.56 -27.42 6.99
N GLU A 914 -14.71 -26.74 7.76
CA GLU A 914 -14.48 -27.04 9.18
C GLU A 914 -15.63 -26.61 10.08
N VAL A 915 -16.45 -25.63 9.65
CA VAL A 915 -17.65 -25.19 10.37
C VAL A 915 -18.76 -26.25 10.43
N ILE A 916 -18.75 -27.24 9.52
CA ILE A 916 -19.80 -28.26 9.43
C ILE A 916 -19.75 -29.20 10.64
N SER A 917 -20.88 -29.35 11.34
CA SER A 917 -20.98 -30.27 12.46
C SER A 917 -21.36 -31.69 12.04
N THR A 918 -20.73 -32.68 12.66
CA THR A 918 -21.12 -34.10 12.56
C THR A 918 -22.15 -34.53 13.60
N LYS A 919 -22.56 -33.63 14.50
CA LYS A 919 -23.50 -33.92 15.61
C LYS A 919 -24.93 -33.60 15.20
N THR A 920 -25.68 -34.63 14.82
CA THR A 920 -27.11 -34.52 14.46
C THR A 920 -28.01 -34.43 15.70
N THR A 921 -28.00 -33.31 16.43
CA THR A 921 -29.13 -32.69 17.19
C THR A 921 -28.61 -31.67 18.21
N PRO A 922 -29.18 -30.45 18.31
CA PRO A 922 -28.94 -29.59 19.45
C PRO A 922 -29.74 -30.13 20.64
N GLU A 923 -29.07 -30.71 21.64
CA GLU A 923 -29.66 -30.80 22.98
C GLU A 923 -29.79 -29.39 23.53
N THR A 924 -30.99 -28.97 23.92
CA THR A 924 -31.20 -27.74 24.67
C THR A 924 -30.53 -27.88 26.03
N LYS A 925 -29.28 -27.43 26.11
CA LYS A 925 -28.48 -27.38 27.34
C LYS A 925 -29.12 -26.38 28.32
N ASN A 926 -29.42 -26.85 29.54
CA ASN A 926 -29.88 -26.03 30.66
C ASN A 926 -29.14 -26.46 31.92
N GLY A 927 -28.57 -25.49 32.64
CA GLY A 927 -27.76 -25.72 33.84
C GLY A 927 -26.30 -26.04 33.54
N TRP A 928 -25.62 -26.72 34.47
CA TRP A 928 -24.21 -27.07 34.36
C TRP A 928 -23.95 -28.10 33.24
N VAL A 929 -23.09 -27.74 32.29
CA VAL A 929 -22.64 -28.64 31.21
C VAL A 929 -21.11 -28.71 31.20
N MET A 930 -20.59 -29.92 31.01
CA MET A 930 -19.15 -30.18 30.85
C MET A 930 -18.79 -30.01 29.36
N ASP A 931 -18.05 -28.95 29.02
CA ASP A 931 -17.41 -28.83 27.71
C ASP A 931 -15.90 -29.10 27.88
N GLY A 932 -15.48 -30.31 27.48
CA GLY A 932 -14.13 -30.82 27.76
C GLY A 932 -13.89 -31.08 29.25
N ARG A 933 -12.95 -30.34 29.86
CA ARG A 933 -12.63 -30.43 31.31
C ARG A 933 -13.18 -29.28 32.13
N VAL A 934 -13.86 -28.33 31.50
CA VAL A 934 -14.39 -27.11 32.13
C VAL A 934 -15.91 -27.18 32.16
N ARG A 935 -16.52 -26.67 33.23
CA ARG A 935 -17.98 -26.58 33.36
C ARG A 935 -18.44 -25.18 33.02
N HIS A 936 -19.45 -25.10 32.15
CA HIS A 936 -20.15 -23.87 31.80
C HIS A 936 -21.61 -23.97 32.23
N TRP A 937 -22.25 -22.83 32.41
CA TRP A 937 -23.69 -22.75 32.67
C TRP A 937 -24.43 -22.36 31.40
N TYR A 938 -25.57 -22.99 31.14
CA TYR A 938 -26.43 -22.68 30.01
C TYR A 938 -27.84 -22.31 30.45
N ASP A 939 -28.40 -21.26 29.85
CA ASP A 939 -29.79 -20.84 30.01
C ASP A 939 -30.50 -20.88 28.64
N ASN A 940 -31.53 -21.72 28.54
CA ASN A 940 -32.30 -22.02 27.34
C ASN A 940 -31.44 -22.32 26.10
N GLY A 941 -30.40 -23.16 26.27
CA GLY A 941 -29.50 -23.55 25.19
C GLY A 941 -28.39 -22.55 24.88
N ARG A 942 -28.34 -21.38 25.54
CA ARG A 942 -27.27 -20.38 25.38
C ARG A 942 -26.31 -20.44 26.56
N MET A 943 -25.01 -20.46 26.29
CA MET A 943 -24.01 -20.38 27.35
C MET A 943 -24.08 -19.02 28.03
N ALA A 944 -24.15 -18.99 29.37
CA ALA A 944 -24.08 -17.76 30.13
C ALA A 944 -22.74 -17.07 29.88
N ARG A 945 -22.77 -15.80 29.50
CA ARG A 945 -21.59 -14.94 29.30
C ARG A 945 -21.92 -13.56 29.85
N SER A 946 -20.99 -12.97 30.61
CA SER A 946 -21.21 -11.70 31.32
C SER A 946 -22.54 -11.67 32.09
N HIS A 947 -22.91 -12.79 32.70
CA HIS A 947 -24.25 -13.03 33.26
C HIS A 947 -24.16 -13.61 34.67
N ALA A 948 -24.98 -13.09 35.59
CA ALA A 948 -25.12 -13.63 36.94
C ALA A 948 -26.26 -14.66 36.98
N PHE A 949 -25.97 -15.88 37.42
CA PHE A 949 -26.96 -16.96 37.53
C PHE A 949 -26.96 -17.56 38.94
N TYR A 950 -28.10 -18.12 39.32
CA TYR A 950 -28.30 -18.79 40.61
C TYR A 950 -28.49 -20.27 40.40
N ASP A 951 -27.64 -21.07 41.04
CA ASP A 951 -27.78 -22.51 41.09
C ASP A 951 -28.54 -22.91 42.35
N SER A 952 -29.72 -23.51 42.17
CA SER A 952 -30.55 -23.99 43.27
C SER A 952 -29.89 -25.15 44.03
N ASP A 953 -29.05 -25.95 43.37
CA ASP A 953 -28.47 -27.15 43.97
C ASP A 953 -27.34 -26.81 44.94
N SER A 954 -26.47 -25.86 44.57
CA SER A 954 -25.43 -25.34 45.46
C SER A 954 -25.93 -24.20 46.36
N ASN A 955 -27.15 -23.73 46.16
CA ASN A 955 -27.74 -22.57 46.85
C ASN A 955 -26.82 -21.34 46.81
N ALA A 956 -26.23 -21.07 45.65
CA ALA A 956 -25.24 -20.00 45.48
C ALA A 956 -25.44 -19.26 44.16
N TRP A 957 -25.00 -18.00 44.17
CA TRP A 957 -24.88 -17.19 42.96
C TRP A 957 -23.49 -17.36 42.35
N TYR A 958 -23.44 -17.40 41.03
CA TYR A 958 -22.24 -17.48 40.20
C TYR A 958 -22.22 -16.33 39.19
N TRP A 959 -21.08 -16.16 38.54
CA TRP A 959 -20.90 -15.25 37.41
C TRP A 959 -20.16 -15.96 36.30
N ALA A 960 -20.70 -15.90 35.09
CA ALA A 960 -19.98 -16.28 33.89
C ALA A 960 -19.29 -15.04 33.30
N ASP A 961 -17.99 -15.12 33.09
CA ASP A 961 -17.20 -14.09 32.39
C ASP A 961 -17.58 -14.03 30.89
N ALA A 962 -17.04 -13.05 30.16
CA ALA A 962 -17.36 -12.85 28.75
C ALA A 962 -17.03 -14.07 27.87
N ASP A 963 -15.99 -14.83 28.26
CA ASP A 963 -15.58 -16.08 27.61
C ASP A 963 -16.41 -17.30 28.05
N GLY A 964 -17.35 -17.13 28.98
CA GLY A 964 -18.19 -18.19 29.54
C GLY A 964 -17.55 -18.95 30.71
N THR A 965 -16.32 -18.61 31.11
CA THR A 965 -15.70 -19.21 32.30
C THR A 965 -16.35 -18.71 33.58
N ILE A 966 -16.37 -19.53 34.63
CA ILE A 966 -17.02 -19.15 35.89
C ILE A 966 -16.03 -18.41 36.78
N ALA A 967 -16.40 -17.21 37.21
CA ALA A 967 -15.58 -16.40 38.10
C ALA A 967 -15.22 -17.18 39.37
N CYS A 968 -13.93 -17.27 39.67
CA CYS A 968 -13.40 -17.98 40.82
C CYS A 968 -12.37 -17.09 41.53
N ASP A 969 -12.52 -16.97 42.85
CA ASP A 969 -11.61 -16.24 43.74
C ASP A 969 -11.29 -14.80 43.29
N LYS A 970 -12.28 -14.08 42.76
CA LYS A 970 -12.09 -12.73 42.21
C LYS A 970 -13.28 -11.81 42.47
N ASP A 971 -13.02 -10.50 42.37
CA ASP A 971 -14.06 -9.48 42.45
C ASP A 971 -14.63 -9.20 41.07
N VAL A 972 -15.94 -9.06 40.98
CA VAL A 972 -16.66 -8.83 39.72
C VAL A 972 -17.60 -7.65 39.88
N PHE A 973 -17.62 -6.78 38.89
CA PHE A 973 -18.61 -5.72 38.80
C PHE A 973 -19.84 -6.22 38.04
N ILE A 974 -20.96 -6.35 38.74
CA ILE A 974 -22.25 -6.72 38.15
C ILE A 974 -23.00 -5.42 37.83
N PRO A 975 -23.23 -5.08 36.55
CA PRO A 975 -23.99 -3.89 36.18
C PRO A 975 -25.46 -4.03 36.59
N LYS A 976 -26.15 -2.91 36.82
CA LYS A 976 -27.61 -2.90 37.10
C LYS A 976 -28.43 -3.35 35.90
N ASP A 977 -27.87 -3.15 34.72
CA ASP A 977 -28.42 -3.50 33.41
C ASP A 977 -27.27 -4.18 32.66
N GLU A 978 -27.39 -5.49 32.42
CA GLU A 978 -26.35 -6.28 31.75
C GLU A 978 -26.07 -5.79 30.32
N SER A 979 -27.01 -5.03 29.73
CA SER A 979 -26.82 -4.37 28.43
C SER A 979 -26.14 -3.00 28.51
N ASN A 980 -25.93 -2.43 29.71
CA ASN A 980 -25.37 -1.08 29.85
C ASN A 980 -24.67 -0.84 31.21
N ARG A 981 -23.34 -1.04 31.21
CA ARG A 981 -22.47 -0.85 32.39
C ARG A 981 -22.41 0.59 32.89
N ALA A 982 -22.70 1.58 32.04
CA ALA A 982 -22.66 3.00 32.40
C ALA A 982 -23.82 3.43 33.31
N LYS A 983 -24.88 2.62 33.43
CA LYS A 983 -26.01 2.86 34.37
C LYS A 983 -25.67 2.53 35.83
N GLY A 984 -24.41 2.24 36.12
CA GLY A 984 -23.93 1.83 37.44
C GLY A 984 -24.19 0.35 37.72
N GLY A 985 -23.74 -0.12 38.89
CA GLY A 985 -23.70 -1.53 39.24
C GLY A 985 -23.20 -1.73 40.66
N LYS A 986 -22.99 -2.99 41.02
CA LYS A 986 -22.46 -3.40 42.31
C LYS A 986 -21.18 -4.21 42.12
N TRP A 987 -20.21 -4.00 43.00
CA TRP A 987 -19.07 -4.90 43.12
C TRP A 987 -19.43 -6.05 44.04
N VAL A 988 -19.14 -7.28 43.63
CA VAL A 988 -19.31 -8.50 44.43
C VAL A 988 -18.02 -9.31 44.39
N ARG A 989 -17.88 -10.29 45.28
CA ARG A 989 -16.74 -11.22 45.27
C ARG A 989 -17.21 -12.66 45.15
N PHE A 990 -16.45 -13.46 44.41
CA PHE A 990 -16.62 -14.92 44.34
C PHE A 990 -15.48 -15.62 45.08
N ASP A 991 -15.79 -16.66 45.85
CA ASP A 991 -14.81 -17.45 46.59
C ASP A 991 -14.09 -18.48 45.70
N ALA A 992 -13.21 -19.28 46.30
CA ALA A 992 -12.45 -20.32 45.60
C ALA A 992 -13.31 -21.49 45.06
N ASN A 993 -14.59 -21.55 45.44
CA ASN A 993 -15.58 -22.48 44.89
C ASN A 993 -16.53 -21.77 43.91
N SER A 994 -16.21 -20.54 43.49
CA SER A 994 -17.02 -19.70 42.61
C SER A 994 -18.36 -19.24 43.20
N HIS A 995 -18.56 -19.33 44.51
CA HIS A 995 -19.77 -18.84 45.16
C HIS A 995 -19.65 -17.36 45.52
N MET A 996 -20.71 -16.58 45.29
CA MET A 996 -20.77 -15.19 45.71
C MET A 996 -20.68 -15.07 47.24
N VAL A 997 -19.74 -14.26 47.73
CA VAL A 997 -19.47 -14.07 49.15
C VAL A 997 -20.46 -13.08 49.78
N LYS A 998 -20.81 -13.34 51.04
CA LYS A 998 -21.72 -12.55 51.86
C LYS A 998 -21.14 -12.40 53.28
N GLY A 999 -21.24 -11.21 53.88
CA GLY A 999 -20.73 -10.91 55.23
C GLY A 999 -19.28 -10.42 55.28
N GLU A 1000 -18.67 -10.46 56.48
CA GLU A 1000 -17.26 -10.09 56.69
C GLU A 1000 -16.32 -11.12 56.06
N GLN A 1001 -15.37 -10.67 55.25
CA GLN A 1001 -14.35 -11.53 54.62
C GLN A 1001 -12.97 -10.90 54.73
N TYR A 1002 -11.98 -11.68 55.15
CA TYR A 1002 -10.58 -11.28 55.10
C TYR A 1002 -9.93 -11.83 53.83
N SER A 1003 -9.31 -10.96 53.04
CA SER A 1003 -8.53 -11.34 51.85
C SER A 1003 -7.03 -11.30 52.17
N THR A 1004 -6.30 -12.29 51.67
CA THR A 1004 -4.83 -12.39 51.76
C THR A 1004 -4.14 -12.14 50.40
N LYS A 1005 -4.89 -11.77 49.35
CA LYS A 1005 -4.32 -11.54 48.01
C LYS A 1005 -3.49 -10.26 47.95
N ALA A 1006 -2.35 -10.32 47.25
CA ALA A 1006 -1.49 -9.17 47.00
C ALA A 1006 -2.31 -7.99 46.44
N ASN A 1007 -2.04 -6.77 46.93
CA ASN A 1007 -2.76 -5.53 46.61
C ASN A 1007 -4.23 -5.44 47.08
N HIS A 1008 -4.76 -6.48 47.74
CA HIS A 1008 -6.12 -6.54 48.28
C HIS A 1008 -6.17 -7.09 49.72
N VAL A 1009 -5.05 -7.06 50.46
CA VAL A 1009 -4.96 -7.63 51.80
C VAL A 1009 -5.75 -6.78 52.81
N GLY A 1010 -6.78 -7.36 53.41
CA GLY A 1010 -7.60 -6.66 54.40
C GLY A 1010 -9.01 -7.23 54.58
N TRP A 1011 -9.77 -6.61 55.48
CA TRP A 1011 -11.16 -6.96 55.75
C TRP A 1011 -12.10 -6.23 54.77
N TYR A 1012 -13.06 -6.96 54.22
CA TYR A 1012 -14.15 -6.48 53.37
C TYR A 1012 -15.47 -6.86 54.04
N TYR A 1013 -16.56 -6.20 53.62
CA TYR A 1013 -17.90 -6.59 54.00
C TYR A 1013 -18.82 -6.59 52.79
N PHE A 1014 -19.48 -7.71 52.56
CA PHE A 1014 -20.45 -7.87 51.49
C PHE A 1014 -21.86 -7.95 52.07
N ASP A 1015 -22.82 -7.26 51.46
CA ASP A 1015 -24.19 -7.22 51.93
C ASP A 1015 -24.79 -8.65 52.02
N PRO A 1016 -25.37 -9.06 53.17
CA PRO A 1016 -25.89 -10.42 53.35
C PRO A 1016 -27.01 -10.81 52.37
N VAL A 1017 -27.72 -9.84 51.80
CA VAL A 1017 -28.81 -10.07 50.87
C VAL A 1017 -28.29 -10.02 49.43
N THR A 1018 -27.64 -8.91 49.06
CA THR A 1018 -27.31 -8.61 47.65
C THR A 1018 -25.91 -9.01 47.21
N GLY A 1019 -25.01 -9.33 48.16
CA GLY A 1019 -23.58 -9.58 47.91
C GLY A 1019 -22.77 -8.32 47.60
N GLU A 1020 -23.37 -7.13 47.67
CA GLU A 1020 -22.72 -5.87 47.31
C GLU A 1020 -21.62 -5.50 48.32
N MET A 1021 -20.43 -5.18 47.81
CA MET A 1021 -19.29 -4.73 48.59
C MET A 1021 -19.59 -3.38 49.25
N ALA A 1022 -19.50 -3.32 50.57
CA ALA A 1022 -19.69 -2.11 51.34
C ALA A 1022 -18.53 -1.12 51.08
N LYS A 1023 -18.90 0.15 50.94
CA LYS A 1023 -17.99 1.29 50.81
C LYS A 1023 -18.46 2.41 51.73
N GLY A 1024 -17.54 3.22 52.24
CA GLY A 1024 -17.86 4.31 53.16
C GLY A 1024 -18.03 3.87 54.62
N MET A 1025 -18.58 4.76 55.44
CA MET A 1025 -18.89 4.48 56.85
C MET A 1025 -20.01 3.45 56.95
N LYS A 1026 -19.74 2.35 57.64
CA LYS A 1026 -20.69 1.26 57.81
C LYS A 1026 -20.76 0.84 59.27
N TYR A 1027 -21.99 0.70 59.77
CA TYR A 1027 -22.22 -0.02 61.00
C TYR A 1027 -22.26 -1.52 60.71
N VAL A 1028 -21.35 -2.26 61.33
CA VAL A 1028 -21.27 -3.71 61.24
C VAL A 1028 -21.80 -4.28 62.54
N SER A 1029 -22.89 -5.05 62.46
CA SER A 1029 -23.63 -5.57 63.63
C SER A 1029 -23.02 -6.82 64.27
N SER A 1030 -22.06 -7.47 63.62
CA SER A 1030 -21.33 -8.61 64.18
C SER A 1030 -20.42 -8.16 65.35
N ASN A 1031 -20.12 -9.08 66.27
CA ASN A 1031 -19.15 -8.89 67.36
C ASN A 1031 -19.38 -7.65 68.26
N GLY A 1032 -20.65 -7.36 68.61
CA GLY A 1032 -21.00 -6.29 69.55
C GLY A 1032 -21.29 -4.94 68.92
N GLY A 1033 -21.22 -4.82 67.60
CA GLY A 1033 -21.66 -3.63 66.87
C GLY A 1033 -20.62 -2.52 66.84
N LYS A 1034 -20.07 -2.22 65.67
CA LYS A 1034 -19.02 -1.20 65.50
C LYS A 1034 -19.24 -0.37 64.24
N TRP A 1035 -18.91 0.91 64.33
CA TRP A 1035 -18.71 1.75 63.14
C TRP A 1035 -17.31 1.53 62.61
N VAL A 1036 -17.21 1.26 61.31
CA VAL A 1036 -15.95 1.09 60.58
C VAL A 1036 -16.02 1.90 59.28
N TYR A 1037 -14.87 2.15 58.66
CA TYR A 1037 -14.79 2.73 57.33
C TYR A 1037 -14.21 1.70 56.36
N TYR A 1038 -14.93 1.44 55.27
CA TYR A 1038 -14.41 0.72 54.12
C TYR A 1038 -14.02 1.72 53.04
N ASP A 1039 -12.78 1.64 52.57
CA ASP A 1039 -12.22 2.58 51.61
C ASP A 1039 -13.09 2.69 50.35
N TRP A 1040 -13.35 3.92 49.91
CA TRP A 1040 -14.30 4.18 48.83
C TRP A 1040 -13.85 3.60 47.47
N ILE A 1041 -12.55 3.47 47.26
CA ILE A 1041 -12.00 2.93 46.02
C ILE A 1041 -11.91 1.42 46.13
N THR A 1042 -11.17 0.95 47.14
CA THR A 1042 -10.74 -0.45 47.29
C THR A 1042 -11.72 -1.34 48.05
N GLY A 1043 -12.58 -0.78 48.89
CA GLY A 1043 -13.48 -1.55 49.77
C GLY A 1043 -12.80 -2.17 50.99
N ILE A 1044 -11.53 -1.86 51.25
CA ILE A 1044 -10.76 -2.41 52.38
C ILE A 1044 -11.08 -1.63 53.66
N MET A 1045 -11.27 -2.34 54.77
CA MET A 1045 -11.50 -1.75 56.10
C MET A 1045 -10.26 -0.99 56.58
N ALA A 1046 -10.45 0.27 56.92
CA ALA A 1046 -9.39 1.14 57.38
C ALA A 1046 -9.03 0.89 58.85
N HIS A 1047 -7.74 1.02 59.17
CA HIS A 1047 -7.19 0.84 60.52
C HIS A 1047 -6.25 2.01 60.84
N GLY A 1048 -6.18 2.43 62.11
CA GLY A 1048 -5.34 3.55 62.53
C GLY A 1048 -5.90 4.93 62.18
N GLU A 1049 -5.03 5.95 62.19
CA GLU A 1049 -5.39 7.34 61.85
C GLU A 1049 -5.55 7.45 60.32
N GLN A 1050 -6.72 7.91 59.86
CA GLN A 1050 -7.11 7.91 58.46
C GLN A 1050 -7.82 9.21 58.10
N PHE A 1051 -7.43 9.83 56.99
CA PHE A 1051 -8.19 10.94 56.42
C PHE A 1051 -9.24 10.39 55.47
N VAL A 1052 -10.51 10.55 55.83
CA VAL A 1052 -11.64 10.05 55.05
C VAL A 1052 -12.24 11.22 54.28
N ASN A 1053 -12.55 11.03 52.98
CA ASN A 1053 -13.08 12.09 52.12
C ASN A 1053 -13.91 11.54 50.94
N TYR A 1054 -14.93 10.74 51.22
CA TYR A 1054 -15.82 10.20 50.17
C TYR A 1054 -17.14 10.97 50.03
N ASP A 1055 -17.54 11.74 51.06
CA ASP A 1055 -18.63 12.71 50.98
C ASP A 1055 -18.38 13.87 51.96
N LYS A 1056 -19.12 14.97 51.76
CA LYS A 1056 -18.97 16.20 52.54
C LYS A 1056 -19.31 16.03 54.03
N ALA A 1057 -20.19 15.10 54.39
CA ALA A 1057 -20.62 14.89 55.78
C ALA A 1057 -19.56 14.12 56.59
N HIS A 1058 -18.76 13.31 55.92
CA HIS A 1058 -17.75 12.45 56.53
C HIS A 1058 -16.31 12.89 56.27
N THR A 1059 -16.07 14.00 55.54
CA THR A 1059 -14.72 14.50 55.30
C THR A 1059 -14.02 14.90 56.62
N GLY A 1060 -12.89 14.26 56.93
CA GLY A 1060 -12.08 14.59 58.10
C GLY A 1060 -11.10 13.49 58.52
N TRP A 1061 -10.30 13.77 59.54
CA TRP A 1061 -9.43 12.76 60.17
C TRP A 1061 -10.23 11.92 61.17
N TYR A 1062 -10.06 10.60 61.12
CA TYR A 1062 -10.64 9.62 62.03
C TYR A 1062 -9.53 8.75 62.62
N LEU A 1063 -9.84 8.11 63.75
CA LEU A 1063 -9.01 7.05 64.30
C LEU A 1063 -9.82 5.76 64.38
N PHE A 1064 -9.31 4.71 63.75
CA PHE A 1064 -9.87 3.37 63.82
C PHE A 1064 -8.96 2.46 64.64
N ASP A 1065 -9.56 1.59 65.44
CA ASP A 1065 -8.84 0.59 66.23
C ASP A 1065 -7.97 -0.28 65.32
N LYS A 1066 -6.71 -0.48 65.71
CA LYS A 1066 -5.71 -1.15 64.87
C LYS A 1066 -5.96 -2.64 64.65
N THR A 1067 -6.86 -3.24 65.42
CA THR A 1067 -7.15 -4.68 65.34
C THR A 1067 -8.55 -4.94 64.78
N THR A 1068 -9.52 -4.14 65.20
CA THR A 1068 -10.95 -4.38 64.95
C THR A 1068 -11.53 -3.41 63.92
N GLY A 1069 -10.81 -2.33 63.57
CA GLY A 1069 -11.29 -1.26 62.68
C GLY A 1069 -12.37 -0.38 63.30
N ALA A 1070 -12.71 -0.56 64.58
CA ALA A 1070 -13.76 0.22 65.26
C ALA A 1070 -13.38 1.70 65.38
N MET A 1071 -14.30 2.59 64.99
CA MET A 1071 -14.13 4.03 65.10
C MET A 1071 -13.97 4.46 66.57
N TYR A 1072 -12.93 5.26 66.83
CA TYR A 1072 -12.66 5.83 68.14
C TYR A 1072 -13.34 7.19 68.33
N HIS A 1073 -13.80 7.44 69.54
CA HIS A 1073 -14.44 8.69 69.96
C HIS A 1073 -13.77 9.23 71.23
N GLY A 1074 -13.55 10.55 71.28
CA GLY A 1074 -13.03 11.25 72.46
C GLY A 1074 -11.55 11.64 72.37
N ASP A 1075 -10.97 11.96 73.53
CA ASP A 1075 -9.58 12.40 73.65
C ASP A 1075 -8.62 11.23 73.60
N THR A 1076 -7.52 11.37 72.85
CA THR A 1076 -6.48 10.36 72.79
C THR A 1076 -5.12 10.96 72.45
N TYR A 1077 -4.07 10.26 72.86
CA TYR A 1077 -2.70 10.62 72.51
C TYR A 1077 -2.23 9.75 71.34
N ILE A 1078 -2.01 10.39 70.20
CA ILE A 1078 -1.48 9.75 69.00
C ILE A 1078 0.05 9.83 69.07
N ARG A 1079 0.71 8.67 69.06
CA ARG A 1079 2.18 8.56 69.16
C ARG A 1079 2.92 8.79 67.82
N SER A 1080 2.25 8.66 66.68
CA SER A 1080 2.82 8.96 65.36
C SER A 1080 3.07 10.47 65.20
N ASN A 1081 3.99 10.85 64.30
CA ASN A 1081 4.27 12.24 63.91
C ASN A 1081 4.60 13.19 65.08
N GLY A 1082 5.49 12.78 65.98
CA GLY A 1082 6.00 13.64 67.06
C GLY A 1082 5.13 13.73 68.30
N GLY A 1083 4.02 12.98 68.36
CA GLY A 1083 3.22 12.82 69.58
C GLY A 1083 2.28 13.99 69.86
N LYS A 1084 0.97 13.79 69.70
CA LYS A 1084 -0.03 14.85 69.93
C LYS A 1084 -1.27 14.32 70.67
N TRP A 1085 -1.79 15.14 71.59
CA TRP A 1085 -3.16 14.97 72.09
C TRP A 1085 -4.11 15.54 71.04
N VAL A 1086 -5.14 14.78 70.70
CA VAL A 1086 -6.20 15.17 69.75
C VAL A 1086 -7.55 14.74 70.31
N ARG A 1087 -8.63 15.31 69.78
CA ARG A 1087 -10.01 14.91 70.09
C ARG A 1087 -10.71 14.46 68.82
N TYR A 1088 -11.35 13.30 68.88
CA TYR A 1088 -12.33 12.87 67.89
C TYR A 1088 -13.73 13.10 68.45
N ASP A 1089 -14.61 13.72 67.65
CA ASP A 1089 -15.95 14.08 68.08
C ASP A 1089 -16.75 12.85 68.53
N PRO A 1090 -17.48 12.90 69.67
CA PRO A 1090 -18.20 11.76 70.21
C PRO A 1090 -19.45 11.37 69.43
N VAL A 1091 -19.89 12.20 68.48
CA VAL A 1091 -21.02 11.90 67.60
C VAL A 1091 -20.52 11.49 66.22
N THR A 1092 -19.65 12.30 65.61
CA THR A 1092 -19.22 12.07 64.22
C THR A 1092 -17.95 11.25 64.09
N GLY A 1093 -17.09 11.23 65.12
CA GLY A 1093 -15.77 10.59 65.06
C GLY A 1093 -14.71 11.42 64.31
N ILE A 1094 -15.06 12.60 63.80
CA ILE A 1094 -14.14 13.50 63.08
C ILE A 1094 -13.23 14.22 64.07
N MET A 1095 -11.95 14.37 63.74
CA MET A 1095 -10.98 15.14 64.51
C MET A 1095 -11.41 16.60 64.64
N VAL A 1096 -11.41 17.11 65.86
CA VAL A 1096 -11.78 18.49 66.17
C VAL A 1096 -10.61 19.42 65.86
N HIS A 1097 -10.91 20.53 65.17
CA HIS A 1097 -9.98 21.63 64.90
C HIS A 1097 -10.57 22.96 65.41
N GLY A 1098 -9.71 23.88 65.83
CA GLY A 1098 -10.11 25.19 66.35
C GLY A 1098 -10.64 25.12 67.78
N LEU A 1099 -11.48 26.09 68.13
CA LEU A 1099 -12.11 26.20 69.45
C LEU A 1099 -13.26 25.19 69.64
N ASP A 1100 -13.21 24.43 70.72
CA ASP A 1100 -14.26 23.49 71.14
C ASP A 1100 -14.65 23.75 72.59
N ARG A 1101 -15.93 24.05 72.83
CA ARG A 1101 -16.46 24.31 74.19
C ARG A 1101 -17.18 23.09 74.71
N ARG A 1102 -16.68 22.51 75.80
CA ARG A 1102 -17.28 21.32 76.42
C ARG A 1102 -17.22 21.38 77.93
N ASN A 1103 -18.31 20.96 78.57
CA ASN A 1103 -18.43 20.89 80.04
C ASN A 1103 -18.03 22.22 80.73
N GLY A 1104 -18.37 23.34 80.11
CA GLY A 1104 -18.10 24.68 80.64
C GLY A 1104 -16.71 25.27 80.35
N ALA A 1105 -15.77 24.50 79.82
CA ALA A 1105 -14.40 24.95 79.50
C ALA A 1105 -14.16 25.04 77.99
N TRP A 1106 -13.21 25.88 77.58
CA TRP A 1106 -12.74 25.95 76.20
C TRP A 1106 -11.50 25.10 76.01
N TYR A 1107 -11.42 24.42 74.88
CA TYR A 1107 -10.23 23.75 74.40
C TYR A 1107 -9.89 24.36 73.06
N TYR A 1108 -8.59 24.47 72.77
CA TYR A 1108 -8.14 24.88 71.46
C TYR A 1108 -7.34 23.75 70.83
N PHE A 1109 -7.72 23.40 69.60
CA PHE A 1109 -7.03 22.44 68.77
C PHE A 1109 -6.44 23.18 67.58
N ASP A 1110 -5.16 22.93 67.29
CA ASP A 1110 -4.47 23.55 66.17
C ASP A 1110 -5.25 23.32 64.85
N GLN A 1111 -5.47 24.40 64.10
CA GLN A 1111 -6.35 24.38 62.93
C GLN A 1111 -5.86 23.46 61.80
N TYR A 1112 -4.58 23.08 61.79
CA TYR A 1112 -4.00 22.23 60.74
C TYR A 1112 -3.72 20.81 61.23
N THR A 1113 -3.20 20.67 62.44
CA THR A 1113 -2.71 19.38 62.97
C THR A 1113 -3.69 18.71 63.94
N GLY A 1114 -4.70 19.43 64.42
CA GLY A 1114 -5.66 18.98 65.42
C GLY A 1114 -5.05 18.81 66.82
N LYS A 1115 -3.81 19.27 67.02
CA LYS A 1115 -3.11 19.15 68.30
C LYS A 1115 -3.76 20.03 69.36
N MET A 1116 -4.14 19.42 70.48
CA MET A 1116 -4.68 20.11 71.65
C MET A 1116 -3.61 21.02 72.27
N ALA A 1117 -3.97 22.27 72.52
CA ALA A 1117 -3.12 23.28 73.14
C ALA A 1117 -2.95 23.01 74.63
N HIS A 1118 -1.69 22.96 75.08
CA HIS A 1118 -1.31 22.84 76.49
C HIS A 1118 -0.35 23.98 76.84
N GLY A 1119 -0.60 24.71 77.92
CA GLY A 1119 0.14 25.90 78.29
C GLY A 1119 -0.25 27.15 77.49
N ARG A 1120 0.63 28.16 77.49
CA ARG A 1120 0.38 29.45 76.81
C ARG A 1120 0.41 29.25 75.29
N SER A 1121 -0.75 29.42 74.65
CA SER A 1121 -0.96 29.18 73.22
C SER A 1121 -1.70 30.35 72.58
N TRP A 1122 -1.38 30.68 71.32
CA TRP A 1122 -2.11 31.68 70.55
C TRP A 1122 -3.39 31.05 70.00
N VAL A 1123 -4.53 31.70 70.23
CA VAL A 1123 -5.84 31.27 69.72
C VAL A 1123 -6.24 32.23 68.60
N PRO A 1124 -6.15 31.82 67.33
CA PRO A 1124 -6.47 32.66 66.18
C PRO A 1124 -7.87 33.28 66.25
N GLU A 1125 -8.87 32.51 66.65
CA GLU A 1125 -10.27 32.91 66.74
C GLU A 1125 -10.53 33.99 67.81
N TRP A 1126 -9.64 34.10 68.80
CA TRP A 1126 -9.68 35.15 69.82
C TRP A 1126 -8.72 36.30 69.54
N HIS A 1127 -7.85 36.16 68.54
CA HIS A 1127 -6.73 37.07 68.28
C HIS A 1127 -5.91 37.38 69.56
N ALA A 1128 -5.72 36.39 70.43
CA ALA A 1128 -5.08 36.55 71.73
C ALA A 1128 -4.32 35.29 72.20
N TRP A 1129 -3.31 35.50 73.05
CA TRP A 1129 -2.66 34.41 73.78
C TRP A 1129 -3.51 34.00 74.98
N HIS A 1130 -3.75 32.70 75.14
CA HIS A 1130 -4.48 32.13 76.26
C HIS A 1130 -3.69 30.99 76.92
N HIS A 1131 -3.94 30.72 78.20
CA HIS A 1131 -3.23 29.65 78.92
C HIS A 1131 -4.15 28.45 79.12
N PHE A 1132 -3.84 27.35 78.45
CA PHE A 1132 -4.53 26.07 78.64
C PHE A 1132 -3.80 25.25 79.70
N ASP A 1133 -4.52 24.48 80.51
CA ASP A 1133 -3.96 23.61 81.54
C ASP A 1133 -2.94 22.62 80.93
N LYS A 1134 -1.77 22.50 81.55
CA LYS A 1134 -0.65 21.75 80.98
C LYS A 1134 -0.89 20.24 80.90
N VAL A 1135 -1.88 19.71 81.63
CA VAL A 1135 -2.20 18.28 81.69
C VAL A 1135 -3.46 17.96 80.91
N THR A 1136 -4.50 18.76 81.06
CA THR A 1136 -5.86 18.50 80.54
C THR A 1136 -6.21 19.32 79.30
N GLY A 1137 -5.43 20.34 78.94
CA GLY A 1137 -5.71 21.22 77.81
C GLY A 1137 -6.91 22.16 78.00
N ARG A 1138 -7.45 22.26 79.23
CA ARG A 1138 -8.57 23.14 79.58
C ARG A 1138 -8.15 24.61 79.66
N GLY A 1139 -8.79 25.49 78.89
CA GLY A 1139 -8.63 26.95 78.89
C GLY A 1139 -9.75 27.65 79.63
#